data_AF-A0A6P5XB14-F1
#
_entry.id   AF-A0A6P5XB14-F1
#
_cell.length_a   1.000
_cell.length_b   1.000
_cell.length_c   1.000
_cell.angle_alpha   90.00
_cell.angle_beta   90.00
_cell.angle_gamma   90.00
#
_symmetry.space_group_name_H-M   'P 1'
#
loop_
_entity.id
_entity.type
_entity.pdbx_description
1 polymer ?
#
loop_
_entity_poly.entity_id
_entity_poly.type
_entity_poly.pdbx_seq_one_letter_code
_entity_poly.pdbx_strand_id
1 'polypeptide(L)'
;MRLLLGLYSVTEEPPEELILSPSTSHIEACQFVVNDHTAQLCLRIIQWLEGLASKALDLESKVRGFHVGTYLPNSGIWHHTQRFLKKGASAANTVHHLDFDAPTREHAHQLPDDKKQDESLLEDVWTLLRAGRLEEACDLCRSAGQPWRSATIFPFGGLDLFPSIEALVKNGKNRTLQAIELESSIGHQRRLWKWASYCASERISEQNGGKYEIAVYAAQCSNLKRMLPICADWETACWAMAKSWLEIQVDLELARSQPGRIEQLKSYGDGIDVSPGGTDGTSQPSSGPESWPLPVLNQQPRDLSALLQKLHSGEMVHEAVTRGCKEQQRQIEMNLMLGNIPHLLELIWLWIAPSEDDQSISRPRDPQMIRFGAHIVLVLRYLLTDEMKDPFREKLMTVGDRILHMYSMFLFSKHHEELVGIYASQLARHRCVDLFVHMMELRLNSSVHVKYKIFLSAMEYLPFSQGDDLKGSFEEIIERLLSRSRETKVGKYDESSDVVEQHRLQSLQKAFVVQYLCFTPPSTITDVKDVSAKLLLGALIHSNILFREFALISMWRVPAMPIGAHELLSLLAEPLKQLSETPDTFEDYVSENLKEFQHWSEYYSCDATYRNWLKIELENADVSPVELSVDEKQKAIAAAQETLNLSMSLLMRKENPWLISVEEHVNESMEPLFLELHATAMLRLPSGESMSPDATVCAALMSALYSSVAEDIVLERQLMVNVAISSRDSYSVEVVLRCLAVEGDGIGSHILNDGGLLGSVMAAGFKGELARFQAGVTMEISRLDAWFSSKDGSLEGPATYIVRGLCRRCCIPEVILRCMQVSVSLMESGNPTESHDQLIELVSSLETGFIHLFSQQQLQEFLLFEREYSICKMELQEELSL
;
A
#
# COMPACT_ATOMS: atom_id res chain seq x y z
N MET A 1 11.94 -17.69 3.34
CA MET A 1 10.92 -18.56 2.70
C MET A 1 11.17 -20.05 2.91
N ARG A 2 12.33 -20.63 2.53
CA ARG A 2 12.58 -22.08 2.75
C ARG A 2 12.50 -22.51 4.22
N LEU A 3 13.12 -21.74 5.12
CA LEU A 3 13.00 -21.97 6.57
C LEU A 3 11.52 -21.94 7.00
N LEU A 4 10.77 -20.90 6.60
CA LEU A 4 9.34 -20.78 6.93
C LEU A 4 8.52 -21.98 6.43
N LEU A 5 8.73 -22.44 5.19
CA LEU A 5 8.04 -23.63 4.67
C LEU A 5 8.35 -24.89 5.49
N GLY A 6 9.63 -25.07 5.88
CA GLY A 6 10.03 -26.20 6.72
C GLY A 6 9.52 -26.10 8.15
N LEU A 7 9.34 -24.88 8.69
CA LEU A 7 8.79 -24.67 10.03
C LEU A 7 7.28 -24.92 10.09
N TYR A 8 6.54 -24.67 9.01
CA TYR A 8 5.08 -24.84 8.94
C TYR A 8 4.63 -26.08 8.14
N SER A 9 5.54 -26.98 7.75
CA SER A 9 5.16 -28.24 7.10
C SER A 9 4.42 -29.16 8.08
N VAL A 10 3.46 -29.95 7.58
CA VAL A 10 2.73 -30.94 8.36
C VAL A 10 3.71 -32.00 8.89
N THR A 11 3.56 -32.38 10.15
CA THR A 11 4.28 -33.48 10.77
C THR A 11 3.71 -34.80 10.26
N GLU A 12 4.51 -35.60 9.57
CA GLU A 12 4.12 -36.98 9.25
C GLU A 12 4.22 -37.85 10.51
N GLU A 13 3.35 -38.83 10.64
CA GLU A 13 3.46 -39.85 11.69
C GLU A 13 4.36 -40.99 11.21
N PRO A 14 5.10 -41.67 12.12
CA PRO A 14 5.89 -42.83 11.74
C PRO A 14 4.97 -43.95 11.21
N PRO A 15 5.29 -44.61 10.08
CA PRO A 15 4.46 -45.70 9.55
C PRO A 15 4.23 -46.79 10.61
N GLU A 16 2.97 -47.15 10.86
CA GLU A 16 2.60 -48.17 11.87
C GLU A 16 3.36 -49.49 11.67
N GLU A 17 3.64 -49.84 10.42
CA GLU A 17 4.38 -51.05 10.06
C GLU A 17 5.80 -51.10 10.61
N LEU A 18 6.43 -49.96 10.89
CA LEU A 18 7.80 -49.84 11.40
C LEU A 18 7.87 -49.80 12.93
N ILE A 19 6.73 -49.65 13.62
CA ILE A 19 6.65 -49.64 15.08
C ILE A 19 6.79 -51.08 15.57
N LEU A 20 7.91 -51.37 16.24
CA LEU A 20 8.21 -52.68 16.81
C LEU A 20 7.89 -52.72 18.32
N SER A 21 7.41 -53.87 18.80
CA SER A 21 7.23 -54.16 20.22
C SER A 21 8.07 -55.39 20.61
N PRO A 22 9.04 -55.27 21.54
CA PRO A 22 9.45 -54.05 22.26
C PRO A 22 10.15 -53.03 21.35
N SER A 23 10.04 -51.75 21.71
CA SER A 23 10.61 -50.60 20.99
C SER A 23 12.14 -50.65 20.95
N THR A 24 12.73 -49.96 19.96
CA THR A 24 14.17 -49.69 19.91
C THR A 24 14.47 -48.25 20.29
N SER A 25 15.71 -47.94 20.67
CA SER A 25 16.13 -46.56 20.98
C SER A 25 15.85 -45.58 19.84
N HIS A 26 15.98 -46.04 18.59
CA HIS A 26 15.73 -45.19 17.42
C HIS A 26 14.23 -44.90 17.26
N ILE A 27 13.37 -45.91 17.44
CA ILE A 27 11.91 -45.75 17.39
C ILE A 27 11.45 -44.77 18.48
N GLU A 28 11.91 -44.93 19.72
CA GLU A 28 11.54 -44.04 20.83
C GLU A 28 12.03 -42.60 20.60
N ALA A 29 13.25 -42.43 20.08
CA ALA A 29 13.77 -41.12 19.72
C ALA A 29 12.91 -40.45 18.63
N CYS A 30 12.55 -41.17 17.57
CA CYS A 30 11.67 -40.66 16.52
C CYS A 30 10.28 -40.31 17.06
N GLN A 31 9.68 -41.17 17.89
CA GLN A 31 8.38 -40.91 18.51
C GLN A 31 8.42 -39.68 19.42
N PHE A 32 9.48 -39.50 20.21
CA PHE A 32 9.68 -38.31 21.02
C PHE A 32 9.72 -37.04 20.14
N VAL A 33 10.54 -37.05 19.09
CA VAL A 33 10.71 -35.87 18.22
C VAL A 33 9.45 -35.54 17.42
N VAL A 34 8.64 -36.54 17.05
CA VAL A 34 7.34 -36.33 16.40
C VAL A 34 6.32 -35.70 17.36
N ASN A 35 6.34 -36.10 18.63
CA ASN A 35 5.35 -35.67 19.63
C ASN A 35 5.73 -34.37 20.38
N ASP A 36 7.02 -34.05 20.50
CA ASP A 36 7.49 -32.82 21.15
C ASP A 36 7.74 -31.70 20.15
N HIS A 37 6.93 -30.63 20.22
CA HIS A 37 7.03 -29.50 19.31
C HIS A 37 8.40 -28.81 19.29
N THR A 38 9.11 -28.77 20.42
CA THR A 38 10.40 -28.09 20.52
C THR A 38 11.51 -28.95 19.89
N ALA A 39 11.49 -30.25 20.17
CA ALA A 39 12.38 -31.22 19.55
C ALA A 39 12.17 -31.26 18.04
N GLN A 40 10.92 -31.23 17.59
CA GLN A 40 10.58 -31.19 16.18
C GLN A 40 11.07 -29.91 15.48
N LEU A 41 10.89 -28.76 16.13
CA LEU A 41 11.39 -27.48 15.65
C LEU A 41 12.92 -27.51 15.49
N CYS A 42 13.63 -28.04 16.50
CA CYS A 42 15.08 -28.21 16.43
C CYS A 42 15.52 -29.17 15.32
N LEU A 43 14.80 -30.28 15.11
CA LEU A 43 15.04 -31.19 14.00
C LEU A 43 14.96 -30.46 12.65
N ARG A 44 13.90 -29.69 12.43
CA ARG A 44 13.69 -28.90 11.20
C ARG A 44 14.78 -27.86 10.97
N ILE A 45 15.24 -27.21 12.04
CA ILE A 45 16.37 -26.26 12.00
C ILE A 45 17.65 -26.99 11.53
N ILE A 46 17.94 -28.16 12.09
CA ILE A 46 19.12 -28.96 11.72
C ILE A 46 19.04 -29.37 10.25
N GLN A 47 17.93 -29.97 9.82
CA GLN A 47 17.72 -30.39 8.43
C GLN A 47 17.83 -29.21 7.45
N TRP A 48 17.33 -28.03 7.82
CA TRP A 48 17.48 -26.82 7.02
C TRP A 48 18.94 -26.41 6.86
N LEU A 49 19.71 -26.37 7.95
CA LEU A 49 21.13 -26.00 7.95
C LEU A 49 21.99 -27.02 7.18
N GLU A 50 21.76 -28.32 7.41
CA GLU A 50 22.43 -29.39 6.68
C GLU A 50 22.09 -29.34 5.19
N GLY A 51 20.83 -29.08 4.84
CA GLY A 51 20.39 -28.89 3.46
C GLY A 51 20.98 -27.66 2.78
N LEU A 52 21.28 -26.59 3.51
CA LEU A 52 22.03 -25.43 2.99
C LEU A 52 23.49 -25.80 2.71
N ALA A 53 24.16 -26.44 3.68
CA ALA A 53 25.54 -26.88 3.55
C ALA A 53 25.70 -27.89 2.40
N SER A 54 24.79 -28.87 2.28
CA SER A 54 24.80 -29.86 1.21
C SER A 54 24.67 -29.23 -0.18
N LYS A 55 23.75 -28.26 -0.35
CA LYS A 55 23.61 -27.52 -1.62
C LYS A 55 24.84 -26.68 -1.96
N ALA A 56 25.51 -26.12 -0.95
CA ALA A 56 26.76 -25.39 -1.16
C ALA A 56 27.86 -26.32 -1.70
N LEU A 57 27.95 -27.54 -1.17
CA LEU A 57 28.88 -28.57 -1.67
C LEU A 57 28.54 -29.00 -3.10
N ASP A 58 27.26 -29.21 -3.42
CA ASP A 58 26.86 -29.55 -4.79
C ASP A 58 27.20 -28.44 -5.80
N LEU A 59 27.07 -27.18 -5.38
CA LEU A 59 27.48 -26.04 -6.20
C LEU A 59 29.00 -26.01 -6.39
N GLU A 60 29.77 -26.23 -5.33
CA GLU A 60 31.22 -26.29 -5.40
C GLU A 60 31.69 -27.43 -6.31
N SER A 61 31.09 -28.62 -6.19
CA SER A 61 31.33 -29.77 -7.04
C SER A 61 31.05 -29.46 -8.52
N LYS A 62 29.97 -28.73 -8.82
CA LYS A 62 29.67 -28.28 -10.20
C LYS A 62 30.71 -27.30 -10.76
N VAL A 63 31.28 -26.45 -9.91
CA VAL A 63 32.23 -25.40 -10.33
C VAL A 63 33.67 -25.93 -10.42
N ARG A 64 34.11 -26.73 -9.44
CA ARG A 64 35.49 -27.20 -9.28
C ARG A 64 35.69 -28.66 -9.73
N GLY A 65 34.61 -29.42 -9.91
CA GLY A 65 34.62 -30.85 -10.21
C GLY A 65 34.68 -31.76 -8.97
N PHE A 66 34.89 -31.18 -7.79
CA PHE A 66 34.96 -31.87 -6.49
C PHE A 66 34.61 -30.91 -5.36
N HIS A 67 34.08 -31.42 -4.25
CA HIS A 67 33.75 -30.67 -3.03
C HIS A 67 34.51 -31.15 -1.78
N VAL A 68 35.28 -32.24 -1.90
CA VAL A 68 36.19 -32.77 -0.88
C VAL A 68 37.46 -33.29 -1.56
N GLY A 69 38.54 -33.45 -0.80
CA GLY A 69 39.81 -33.99 -1.27
C GLY A 69 39.74 -35.47 -1.68
N THR A 70 40.71 -35.90 -2.47
CA THR A 70 40.94 -37.33 -2.79
C THR A 70 42.12 -37.84 -1.97
N TYR A 71 41.89 -38.88 -1.17
CA TYR A 71 42.89 -39.44 -0.28
C TYR A 71 43.29 -40.85 -0.74
N LEU A 72 44.59 -41.15 -0.69
CA LEU A 72 45.12 -42.45 -1.07
C LEU A 72 44.97 -43.44 0.10
N PRO A 73 44.75 -44.74 -0.16
CA PRO A 73 44.67 -45.75 0.90
C PRO A 73 45.92 -45.80 1.81
N ASN A 74 47.08 -45.39 1.29
CA ASN A 74 48.33 -45.35 2.03
C ASN A 74 48.38 -44.27 3.13
N SER A 75 47.44 -43.31 3.12
CA SER A 75 47.34 -42.28 4.16
C SER A 75 46.96 -42.87 5.52
N GLY A 76 46.21 -43.96 5.56
CA GLY A 76 45.79 -44.61 6.80
C GLY A 76 46.91 -45.27 7.63
N ILE A 77 48.07 -45.59 7.04
CA ILE A 77 49.16 -46.28 7.77
C ILE A 77 50.22 -45.27 8.27
N TRP A 78 49.95 -43.96 8.17
CA TRP A 78 50.93 -42.89 8.39
C TRP A 78 52.26 -43.21 7.68
N HIS A 79 52.18 -43.31 6.36
CA HIS A 79 53.23 -43.90 5.54
C HIS A 79 54.61 -43.23 5.72
N HIS A 80 54.67 -41.92 6.01
CA HIS A 80 55.94 -41.26 6.31
C HIS A 80 56.50 -41.69 7.66
N THR A 81 55.64 -41.74 8.69
CA THR A 81 55.94 -42.21 10.04
C THR A 81 56.37 -43.68 10.02
N GLN A 82 55.66 -44.54 9.29
CA GLN A 82 56.05 -45.94 9.08
C GLN A 82 57.44 -46.06 8.45
N ARG A 83 57.73 -45.28 7.39
CA ARG A 83 59.05 -45.30 6.74
C ARG A 83 60.15 -44.79 7.66
N PHE A 84 59.85 -43.81 8.49
CA PHE A 84 60.77 -43.26 9.48
C PHE A 84 61.13 -44.31 10.55
N LEU A 85 60.12 -44.99 11.11
CA LEU A 85 60.30 -46.06 12.08
C LEU A 85 61.06 -47.26 11.48
N LYS A 86 60.75 -47.67 10.25
CA LYS A 86 61.46 -48.76 9.54
C LYS A 86 62.95 -48.48 9.32
N LYS A 87 63.36 -47.21 9.27
CA LYS A 87 64.77 -46.81 9.17
C LYS A 87 65.53 -46.87 10.50
N GLY A 88 64.88 -47.30 11.59
CA GLY A 88 65.46 -47.33 12.93
C GLY A 88 65.67 -45.93 13.53
N ALA A 89 65.11 -44.89 12.92
CA ALA A 89 65.18 -43.53 13.43
C ALA A 89 64.14 -43.36 14.55
N SER A 90 64.58 -42.77 15.67
CA SER A 90 63.72 -42.46 16.82
C SER A 90 63.90 -40.99 17.17
N ALA A 91 62.79 -40.27 17.33
CA ALA A 91 62.76 -38.90 17.82
C ALA A 91 61.95 -38.88 19.12
N ALA A 92 62.34 -38.04 20.08
CA ALA A 92 61.80 -38.04 21.44
C ALA A 92 60.28 -37.74 21.54
N ASN A 93 59.64 -37.29 20.46
CA ASN A 93 58.21 -36.93 20.43
C ASN A 93 57.47 -37.57 19.23
N THR A 94 57.98 -38.70 18.71
CA THR A 94 57.35 -39.42 17.60
C THR A 94 56.83 -40.78 18.04
N VAL A 95 55.62 -41.13 17.62
CA VAL A 95 54.99 -42.42 17.95
C VAL A 95 55.84 -43.61 17.49
N HIS A 96 55.85 -44.67 18.29
CA HIS A 96 56.56 -45.93 18.05
C HIS A 96 55.67 -47.02 17.46
N HIS A 97 54.35 -46.92 17.64
CA HIS A 97 53.36 -47.82 17.05
C HIS A 97 52.50 -47.08 16.00
N LEU A 98 51.92 -47.85 15.07
CA LEU A 98 51.14 -47.35 13.93
C LEU A 98 49.64 -47.64 14.06
N ASP A 99 49.19 -48.04 15.24
CA ASP A 99 47.77 -48.11 15.58
C ASP A 99 47.21 -46.72 15.88
N PHE A 100 45.92 -46.55 15.62
CA PHE A 100 45.27 -45.24 15.61
C PHE A 100 45.24 -44.55 16.98
N ASP A 101 45.35 -45.31 18.08
CA ASP A 101 45.39 -44.78 19.44
C ASP A 101 46.82 -44.47 19.92
N ALA A 102 47.86 -44.82 19.14
CA ALA A 102 49.27 -44.59 19.51
C ALA A 102 49.56 -43.14 19.89
N PRO A 103 49.06 -42.10 19.18
CA PRO A 103 49.29 -40.71 19.59
C PRO A 103 48.77 -40.43 21.01
N THR A 104 47.55 -40.89 21.30
CA THR A 104 46.92 -40.69 22.61
C THR A 104 47.53 -41.53 23.72
N ARG A 105 47.89 -42.79 23.42
CA ARG A 105 48.45 -43.74 24.38
C ARG A 105 49.89 -43.39 24.74
N GLU A 106 50.70 -43.05 23.74
CA GLU A 106 52.14 -42.77 23.90
C GLU A 106 52.44 -41.32 24.24
N HIS A 107 51.46 -40.42 24.12
CA HIS A 107 51.63 -38.99 24.34
C HIS A 107 52.68 -38.41 23.38
N ALA A 108 52.65 -38.86 22.13
CA ALA A 108 53.58 -38.53 21.06
C ALA A 108 52.82 -38.22 19.75
N HIS A 109 53.53 -37.75 18.72
CA HIS A 109 52.89 -37.37 17.45
C HIS A 109 53.40 -38.17 16.26
N GLN A 110 52.55 -38.33 15.24
CA GLN A 110 53.03 -38.72 13.91
C GLN A 110 53.90 -37.63 13.28
N LEU A 111 54.61 -37.97 12.20
CA LEU A 111 55.39 -36.98 11.46
C LEU A 111 54.49 -35.85 10.91
N PRO A 112 55.02 -34.62 10.74
CA PRO A 112 54.22 -33.46 10.34
C PRO A 112 53.41 -33.66 9.05
N ASP A 113 53.95 -34.37 8.06
CA ASP A 113 53.26 -34.62 6.79
C ASP A 113 52.03 -35.51 6.97
N ASP A 114 52.15 -36.60 7.73
CA ASP A 114 51.02 -37.47 8.04
C ASP A 114 50.01 -36.74 8.93
N LYS A 115 50.47 -35.89 9.88
CA LYS A 115 49.58 -35.05 10.71
C LYS A 115 48.76 -34.07 9.87
N LYS A 116 49.39 -33.44 8.88
CA LYS A 116 48.72 -32.52 7.97
C LYS A 116 47.72 -33.24 7.06
N GLN A 117 48.05 -34.44 6.59
CA GLN A 117 47.13 -35.26 5.79
C GLN A 117 45.88 -35.66 6.61
N ASP A 118 46.07 -36.10 7.85
CA ASP A 118 44.95 -36.43 8.74
C ASP A 118 44.08 -35.22 9.04
N GLU A 119 44.67 -34.05 9.28
CA GLU A 119 43.92 -32.82 9.52
C GLU A 119 43.07 -32.43 8.30
N SER A 120 43.63 -32.53 7.08
CA SER A 120 42.92 -32.26 5.83
C SER A 120 41.76 -33.23 5.61
N LEU A 121 41.99 -34.53 5.84
CA LEU A 121 40.93 -35.54 5.74
C LEU A 121 39.80 -35.25 6.73
N LEU A 122 40.14 -34.88 7.97
CA LEU A 122 39.14 -34.60 9.00
C LEU A 122 38.42 -33.27 8.77
N GLU A 123 39.04 -32.30 8.12
CA GLU A 123 38.37 -31.08 7.65
C GLU A 123 37.27 -31.39 6.63
N ASP A 124 37.57 -32.27 5.67
CA ASP A 124 36.60 -32.74 4.68
C ASP A 124 35.48 -33.57 5.34
N VAL A 125 35.84 -34.47 6.27
CA VAL A 125 34.86 -35.24 7.05
C VAL A 125 33.96 -34.32 7.86
N TRP A 126 34.53 -33.32 8.55
CA TRP A 126 33.76 -32.31 9.29
C TRP A 126 32.79 -31.56 8.37
N THR A 127 33.24 -31.21 7.16
CA THR A 127 32.41 -30.53 6.15
C THR A 127 31.24 -31.40 5.68
N LEU A 128 31.47 -32.69 5.43
CA LEU A 128 30.42 -33.64 5.05
C LEU A 128 29.42 -33.89 6.19
N LEU A 129 29.90 -33.98 7.44
CA LEU A 129 29.04 -34.14 8.61
C LEU A 129 28.07 -32.97 8.79
N ARG A 130 28.55 -31.73 8.63
CA ARG A 130 27.70 -30.52 8.68
C ARG A 130 26.69 -30.43 7.54
N ALA A 131 26.88 -31.19 6.48
CA ALA A 131 25.98 -31.26 5.33
C ALA A 131 25.02 -32.45 5.41
N GLY A 132 25.01 -33.21 6.51
CA GLY A 132 24.21 -34.44 6.64
C GLY A 132 24.65 -35.57 5.69
N ARG A 133 25.81 -35.46 5.03
CA ARG A 133 26.34 -36.44 4.05
C ARG A 133 27.17 -37.52 4.75
N LEU A 134 26.55 -38.19 5.71
CA LEU A 134 27.20 -39.15 6.61
C LEU A 134 27.84 -40.34 5.89
N GLU A 135 27.18 -40.86 4.87
CA GLU A 135 27.67 -41.98 4.06
C GLU A 135 28.94 -41.60 3.28
N GLU A 136 28.95 -40.42 2.67
CA GLU A 136 30.13 -39.92 1.97
C GLU A 136 31.30 -39.67 2.92
N ALA A 137 31.05 -39.18 4.14
CA ALA A 137 32.08 -39.02 5.16
C ALA A 137 32.72 -40.38 5.53
N CYS A 138 31.89 -41.44 5.60
CA CYS A 138 32.35 -42.80 5.84
C CYS A 138 33.17 -43.35 4.67
N ASP A 139 32.70 -43.17 3.44
CA ASP A 139 33.40 -43.62 2.24
C ASP A 139 34.72 -42.89 2.05
N LEU A 140 34.78 -41.59 2.40
CA LEU A 140 36.01 -40.82 2.41
C LEU A 140 37.03 -41.41 3.40
N CYS A 141 36.61 -41.70 4.64
CA CYS A 141 37.46 -42.37 5.62
C CYS A 141 37.97 -43.74 5.12
N ARG A 142 37.10 -44.55 4.49
CA ARG A 142 37.48 -45.86 3.93
C ARG A 142 38.48 -45.73 2.78
N SER A 143 38.25 -44.79 1.88
CA SER A 143 39.12 -44.53 0.72
C SER A 143 40.52 -44.07 1.15
N ALA A 144 40.62 -43.32 2.25
CA ALA A 144 41.88 -42.90 2.86
C ALA A 144 42.63 -44.03 3.59
N GLY A 145 42.06 -45.23 3.68
CA GLY A 145 42.61 -46.35 4.44
C GLY A 145 42.37 -46.26 5.95
N GLN A 146 41.37 -45.48 6.38
CA GLN A 146 41.01 -45.25 7.80
C GLN A 146 39.60 -45.75 8.15
N PRO A 147 39.28 -47.04 7.93
CA PRO A 147 37.94 -47.58 8.14
C PRO A 147 37.49 -47.52 9.61
N TRP A 148 38.41 -47.45 10.58
CA TRP A 148 38.06 -47.29 12.00
C TRP A 148 37.32 -45.97 12.26
N ARG A 149 37.71 -44.87 11.58
CA ARG A 149 37.01 -43.58 11.71
C ARG A 149 35.57 -43.67 11.18
N SER A 150 35.37 -44.39 10.06
CA SER A 150 34.02 -44.69 9.57
C SER A 150 33.19 -45.49 10.59
N ALA A 151 33.78 -46.49 11.24
CA ALA A 151 33.10 -47.28 12.26
C ALA A 151 32.74 -46.47 13.51
N THR A 152 33.51 -45.43 13.85
CA THR A 152 33.18 -44.52 14.96
C THR A 152 32.13 -43.48 14.59
N ILE A 153 32.16 -42.95 13.37
CA ILE A 153 31.21 -41.94 12.88
C ILE A 153 29.83 -42.55 12.59
N PHE A 154 29.79 -43.80 12.13
CA PHE A 154 28.56 -44.49 11.74
C PHE A 154 28.44 -45.85 12.48
N PRO A 155 28.06 -45.81 13.77
CA PRO A 155 28.06 -46.99 14.64
C PRO A 155 26.94 -47.99 14.29
N PHE A 156 26.90 -49.10 15.02
CA PHE A 156 25.83 -50.12 14.98
C PHE A 156 25.53 -50.72 13.60
N GLY A 157 26.57 -50.92 12.79
CA GLY A 157 26.44 -51.57 11.48
C GLY A 157 25.95 -50.64 10.37
N GLY A 158 26.07 -49.33 10.57
CA GLY A 158 25.69 -48.32 9.57
C GLY A 158 24.21 -47.95 9.63
N LEU A 159 23.65 -47.90 10.83
CA LEU A 159 22.30 -47.40 11.06
C LEU A 159 22.33 -45.87 11.16
N ASP A 160 21.39 -45.22 10.47
CA ASP A 160 21.18 -43.79 10.60
C ASP A 160 20.46 -43.49 11.93
N LEU A 161 21.20 -42.98 12.91
CA LEU A 161 20.68 -42.69 14.24
C LEU A 161 19.99 -41.33 14.35
N PHE A 162 19.87 -40.59 13.24
CA PHE A 162 19.17 -39.32 13.25
C PHE A 162 17.69 -39.55 13.58
N PRO A 163 17.09 -38.78 14.52
CA PRO A 163 15.75 -39.04 15.01
C PRO A 163 14.67 -38.47 14.06
N SER A 164 14.74 -38.85 12.77
CA SER A 164 13.78 -38.48 11.73
C SER A 164 13.04 -39.70 11.18
N ILE A 165 11.88 -39.45 10.57
CA ILE A 165 11.08 -40.51 9.92
C ILE A 165 11.83 -41.08 8.71
N GLU A 166 12.54 -40.23 7.95
CA GLU A 166 13.32 -40.67 6.79
C GLU A 166 14.42 -41.66 7.20
N ALA A 167 15.11 -41.39 8.30
CA ALA A 167 16.12 -42.29 8.85
C ALA A 167 15.48 -43.62 9.32
N LEU A 168 14.31 -43.56 9.95
CA LEU A 168 13.58 -44.75 10.39
C LEU A 168 13.16 -45.64 9.20
N VAL A 169 12.62 -45.02 8.15
CA VAL A 169 12.24 -45.71 6.90
C VAL A 169 13.47 -46.33 6.22
N LYS A 170 14.58 -45.59 6.15
CA LYS A 170 15.84 -46.05 5.56
C LYS A 170 16.44 -47.25 6.30
N ASN A 171 16.40 -47.23 7.64
CA ASN A 171 16.93 -48.31 8.47
C ASN A 171 16.07 -49.58 8.43
N GLY A 172 14.76 -49.43 8.25
CA GLY A 172 13.81 -50.54 8.28
C GLY A 172 13.80 -51.31 9.61
N LYS A 173 13.31 -52.56 9.58
CA LYS A 173 13.20 -53.42 10.77
C LYS A 173 14.52 -54.09 11.13
N ASN A 174 15.37 -53.39 11.89
CA ASN A 174 16.62 -53.98 12.37
C ASN A 174 16.40 -54.88 13.62
N ARG A 175 16.09 -56.15 13.37
CA ARG A 175 15.88 -57.16 14.43
C ARG A 175 17.13 -57.43 15.27
N THR A 176 18.32 -57.24 14.70
CA THR A 176 19.59 -57.44 15.41
C THR A 176 19.80 -56.36 16.46
N LEU A 177 19.56 -55.09 16.12
CA LEU A 177 19.59 -53.99 17.09
C LEU A 177 18.53 -54.19 18.18
N GLN A 178 17.31 -54.59 17.78
CA GLN A 178 16.23 -54.87 18.73
C GLN A 178 16.62 -55.96 19.75
N ALA A 179 17.28 -57.03 19.31
CA ALA A 179 17.78 -58.08 20.21
C ALA A 179 18.86 -57.56 21.17
N ILE A 180 19.81 -56.76 20.66
CA ILE A 180 20.88 -56.16 21.48
C ILE A 180 20.30 -55.24 22.57
N GLU A 181 19.29 -54.43 22.24
CA GLU A 181 18.64 -53.51 23.17
C GLU A 181 17.72 -54.24 24.16
N LEU A 182 17.14 -55.38 23.77
CA LEU A 182 16.44 -56.26 24.70
C LEU A 182 17.38 -56.80 25.78
N GLU A 183 18.60 -57.18 25.41
CA GLU A 183 19.62 -57.72 26.32
C GLU A 183 20.30 -56.66 27.17
N SER A 184 20.57 -55.48 26.60
CA SER A 184 21.38 -54.43 27.22
C SER A 184 20.59 -53.20 27.69
N SER A 185 19.26 -53.21 27.56
CA SER A 185 18.33 -52.09 27.76
C SER A 185 18.43 -50.97 26.71
N ILE A 186 17.31 -50.26 26.55
CA ILE A 186 17.17 -49.15 25.60
C ILE A 186 18.16 -48.03 25.93
N GLY A 187 18.80 -47.50 24.88
CA GLY A 187 19.75 -46.39 24.94
C GLY A 187 21.10 -46.72 25.59
N HIS A 188 21.35 -47.94 26.05
CA HIS A 188 22.60 -48.30 26.73
C HIS A 188 23.81 -48.24 25.79
N GLN A 189 23.77 -48.95 24.67
CA GLN A 189 24.88 -48.99 23.71
C GLN A 189 25.18 -47.61 23.12
N ARG A 190 24.14 -46.84 22.82
CA ARG A 190 24.26 -45.47 22.31
C ARG A 190 24.96 -44.56 23.32
N ARG A 191 24.64 -44.66 24.62
CA ARG A 191 25.33 -43.92 25.68
C ARG A 191 26.81 -44.29 25.78
N LEU A 192 27.15 -45.58 25.74
CA LEU A 192 28.54 -46.03 25.78
C LEU A 192 29.36 -45.49 24.60
N TRP A 193 28.82 -45.57 23.38
CA TRP A 193 29.48 -45.05 22.19
C TRP A 193 29.75 -43.53 22.29
N LYS A 194 28.74 -42.76 22.70
CA LYS A 194 28.93 -41.32 22.86
C LYS A 194 29.88 -40.99 24.03
N TRP A 195 29.86 -41.75 25.13
CA TRP A 195 30.82 -41.60 26.23
C TRP A 195 32.26 -41.83 25.76
N ALA A 196 32.49 -42.89 24.98
CA ALA A 196 33.80 -43.14 24.38
C ALA A 196 34.23 -41.99 23.46
N SER A 197 33.31 -41.46 22.65
CA SER A 197 33.55 -40.30 21.79
C SER A 197 33.87 -39.03 22.58
N TYR A 198 33.21 -38.81 23.73
CA TYR A 198 33.52 -37.72 24.65
C TYR A 198 34.95 -37.85 25.20
N CYS A 199 35.31 -39.03 25.73
CA CYS A 199 36.65 -39.29 26.22
C CYS A 199 37.72 -39.09 25.12
N ALA A 200 37.46 -39.54 23.90
CA ALA A 200 38.34 -39.32 22.76
C ALA A 200 38.53 -37.83 22.48
N SER A 201 37.44 -37.05 22.39
CA SER A 201 37.50 -35.61 22.12
C SER A 201 38.30 -34.83 23.17
N GLU A 202 38.17 -35.16 24.45
CA GLU A 202 38.91 -34.50 25.54
C GLU A 202 40.38 -34.89 25.53
N ARG A 203 40.71 -36.19 25.37
CA ARG A 203 42.09 -36.68 25.34
C ARG A 203 42.90 -36.11 24.17
N ILE A 204 42.30 -36.03 22.99
CA ILE A 204 42.93 -35.44 21.81
C ILE A 204 43.16 -33.94 22.04
N SER A 205 42.21 -33.26 22.70
CA SER A 205 42.36 -31.84 23.03
C SER A 205 43.45 -31.57 24.08
N GLU A 206 43.59 -32.41 25.11
CA GLU A 206 44.64 -32.28 26.14
C GLU A 206 46.05 -32.36 25.55
N GLN A 207 46.20 -33.09 24.44
CA GLN A 207 47.48 -33.32 23.77
C GLN A 207 47.74 -32.38 22.58
N ASN A 208 46.96 -31.31 22.41
CA ASN A 208 47.04 -30.40 21.26
C ASN A 208 46.99 -31.16 19.91
N GLY A 209 46.07 -32.14 19.82
CA GLY A 209 45.76 -32.89 18.61
C GLY A 209 45.08 -32.05 17.51
N GLY A 210 44.60 -32.72 16.47
CA GLY A 210 43.96 -32.06 15.33
C GLY A 210 42.65 -31.37 15.71
N LYS A 211 42.41 -30.13 15.25
CA LYS A 211 41.21 -29.38 15.64
C LYS A 211 39.94 -29.97 15.02
N TYR A 212 40.02 -30.47 13.79
CA TYR A 212 38.89 -31.14 13.15
C TYR A 212 38.67 -32.55 13.71
N GLU A 213 39.74 -33.23 14.14
CA GLU A 213 39.60 -34.53 14.83
C GLU A 213 38.78 -34.39 16.11
N ILE A 214 39.17 -33.41 16.94
CA ILE A 214 38.48 -33.06 18.18
C ILE A 214 37.00 -32.78 17.89
N ALA A 215 36.71 -32.00 16.86
CA ALA A 215 35.35 -31.61 16.54
C ALA A 215 34.49 -32.75 15.97
N VAL A 216 35.06 -33.63 15.14
CA VAL A 216 34.37 -34.81 14.61
C VAL A 216 33.91 -35.72 15.75
N TYR A 217 34.77 -36.00 16.73
CA TYR A 217 34.37 -36.79 17.90
C TYR A 217 33.45 -36.03 18.84
N ALA A 218 33.67 -34.73 19.04
CA ALA A 218 32.82 -33.87 19.85
C ALA A 218 31.38 -33.79 19.30
N ALA A 219 31.21 -33.82 17.99
CA ALA A 219 29.91 -33.82 17.31
C ALA A 219 29.08 -35.08 17.55
N GLN A 220 29.72 -36.21 17.86
CA GLN A 220 29.01 -37.46 18.17
C GLN A 220 28.51 -37.50 19.62
N CYS A 221 29.14 -36.75 20.52
CA CYS A 221 28.83 -36.72 21.95
C CYS A 221 28.27 -35.38 22.44
N SER A 222 27.91 -34.48 21.52
CA SER A 222 27.31 -33.18 21.83
C SER A 222 28.21 -32.27 22.71
N ASN A 223 29.54 -32.40 22.61
CA ASN A 223 30.52 -31.64 23.39
C ASN A 223 30.79 -30.25 22.77
N LEU A 224 29.88 -29.31 23.03
CA LEU A 224 29.90 -27.96 22.48
C LEU A 224 31.19 -27.17 22.78
N LYS A 225 31.82 -27.38 23.94
CA LYS A 225 33.09 -26.74 24.31
C LYS A 225 34.18 -27.01 23.27
N ARG A 226 34.15 -28.18 22.64
CA ARG A 226 35.13 -28.63 21.66
C ARG A 226 34.69 -28.38 20.21
N MET A 227 33.40 -28.32 19.94
CA MET A 227 32.87 -28.01 18.60
C MET A 227 32.90 -26.51 18.27
N LEU A 228 32.38 -25.66 19.16
CA LEU A 228 32.16 -24.23 18.89
C LEU A 228 33.40 -23.44 18.43
N PRO A 229 34.63 -23.72 18.93
CA PRO A 229 35.82 -23.00 18.49
C PRO A 229 36.14 -23.11 17.00
N ILE A 230 35.67 -24.16 16.31
CA ILE A 230 35.90 -24.33 14.88
C ILE A 230 34.71 -23.87 14.01
N CYS A 231 33.61 -23.47 14.64
CA CYS A 231 32.43 -22.94 13.95
C CYS A 231 32.69 -21.47 13.55
N ALA A 232 33.19 -21.25 12.34
CA ALA A 232 33.61 -19.93 11.86
C ALA A 232 32.46 -19.06 11.29
N ASP A 233 31.28 -19.64 11.09
CA ASP A 233 30.09 -18.99 10.53
C ASP A 233 28.83 -19.30 11.36
N TRP A 234 27.79 -18.48 11.17
CA TRP A 234 26.57 -18.55 11.95
C TRP A 234 25.84 -19.88 11.76
N GLU A 235 25.74 -20.37 10.53
CA GLU A 235 25.07 -21.64 10.19
C GLU A 235 25.70 -22.80 10.95
N THR A 236 27.02 -22.87 10.97
CA THR A 236 27.77 -23.95 11.61
C THR A 236 27.65 -23.90 13.13
N ALA A 237 27.70 -22.70 13.73
CA ALA A 237 27.51 -22.56 15.17
C ALA A 237 26.07 -22.88 15.60
N CYS A 238 25.08 -22.41 14.82
CA CYS A 238 23.67 -22.69 15.05
C CYS A 238 23.37 -24.19 14.92
N TRP A 239 23.90 -24.84 13.87
CA TRP A 239 23.80 -26.29 13.66
C TRP A 239 24.40 -27.06 14.85
N ALA A 240 25.61 -26.71 15.27
CA ALA A 240 26.28 -27.38 16.38
C ALA A 240 25.46 -27.32 17.67
N MET A 241 24.89 -26.16 18.00
CA MET A 241 24.06 -25.98 19.19
C MET A 241 22.70 -26.68 19.08
N ALA A 242 22.02 -26.56 17.94
CA ALA A 242 20.71 -27.17 17.73
C ALA A 242 20.80 -28.70 17.73
N LYS A 243 21.79 -29.26 17.02
CA LYS A 243 22.09 -30.70 16.99
C LYS A 243 22.43 -31.23 18.38
N SER A 244 23.34 -30.56 19.08
CA SER A 244 23.75 -30.97 20.44
C SER A 244 22.57 -30.94 21.41
N TRP A 245 21.73 -29.90 21.35
CA TRP A 245 20.56 -29.81 22.21
C TRP A 245 19.55 -30.93 21.93
N LEU A 246 19.19 -31.15 20.66
CA LEU A 246 18.25 -32.20 20.26
C LEU A 246 18.76 -33.59 20.69
N GLU A 247 20.03 -33.87 20.43
CA GLU A 247 20.66 -35.13 20.81
C GLU A 247 20.60 -35.37 22.32
N ILE A 248 20.81 -34.33 23.14
CA ILE A 248 20.74 -34.46 24.60
C ILE A 248 19.30 -34.63 25.08
N GLN A 249 18.31 -33.97 24.45
CA GLN A 249 16.89 -34.22 24.78
C GLN A 249 16.49 -35.66 24.50
N VAL A 250 16.89 -36.21 23.36
CA VAL A 250 16.71 -37.63 23.03
C VAL A 250 17.38 -38.52 24.08
N ASP A 251 18.59 -38.18 24.54
CA ASP A 251 19.32 -38.98 25.54
C ASP A 251 18.61 -39.00 26.89
N LEU A 252 18.05 -37.86 27.29
CA LEU A 252 17.26 -37.73 28.51
C LEU A 252 15.95 -38.52 28.40
N GLU A 253 15.30 -38.51 27.25
CA GLU A 253 14.06 -39.25 27.04
C GLU A 253 14.29 -40.76 27.04
N LEU A 254 15.29 -41.25 26.31
CA LEU A 254 15.68 -42.66 26.33
C LEU A 254 16.09 -43.14 27.73
N ALA A 255 16.65 -42.26 28.57
CA ALA A 255 16.95 -42.57 29.96
C ALA A 255 15.69 -42.69 30.84
N ARG A 256 14.60 -42.01 30.49
CA ARG A 256 13.30 -42.09 31.19
C ARG A 256 12.51 -43.33 30.81
N SER A 257 12.62 -43.78 29.56
CA SER A 257 11.92 -44.97 29.03
C SER A 257 12.38 -46.32 29.60
N GLN A 258 13.39 -46.36 30.49
CA GLN A 258 13.90 -47.61 31.06
C GLN A 258 12.86 -48.31 31.98
N PRO A 259 12.49 -49.57 31.69
CA PRO A 259 11.63 -50.36 32.58
C PRO A 259 12.35 -50.67 33.91
N GLY A 260 11.74 -50.32 35.05
CA GLY A 260 12.23 -50.65 36.40
C GLY A 260 12.46 -49.48 37.36
N ARG A 261 12.51 -48.23 36.88
CA ARG A 261 12.68 -47.05 37.77
C ARG A 261 11.38 -46.59 38.44
N ILE A 262 10.23 -46.85 37.81
CA ILE A 262 8.90 -46.55 38.37
C ILE A 262 8.61 -47.40 39.63
N GLU A 263 9.15 -48.62 39.71
CA GLU A 263 8.99 -49.50 40.88
C GLU A 263 9.88 -49.07 42.06
N GLN A 264 11.08 -48.56 41.79
CA GLN A 264 11.96 -48.01 42.83
C GLN A 264 11.46 -46.67 43.40
N LEU A 265 10.84 -45.82 42.58
CA LEU A 265 10.21 -44.57 43.06
C LEU A 265 8.95 -44.82 43.90
N LYS A 266 8.18 -45.88 43.61
CA LYS A 266 7.03 -46.27 44.46
C LYS A 266 7.46 -46.87 45.79
N SER A 267 8.62 -47.52 45.86
CA SER A 267 9.19 -48.06 47.11
C SER A 267 9.76 -46.99 48.05
N TYR A 268 10.02 -45.77 47.56
CA TYR A 268 10.52 -44.64 48.35
C TYR A 268 9.41 -43.64 48.73
N GLY A 269 8.18 -43.86 48.27
CA GLY A 269 7.04 -42.95 48.46
C GLY A 269 6.16 -43.23 49.68
N ASP A 270 6.57 -44.11 50.59
CA ASP A 270 5.82 -44.41 51.82
C ASP A 270 6.70 -44.18 53.05
N GLY A 271 6.80 -42.91 53.44
CA GLY A 271 7.48 -42.47 54.66
C GLY A 271 8.31 -41.20 54.48
N ILE A 272 7.68 -40.04 54.63
CA ILE A 272 7.99 -39.01 55.65
C ILE A 272 7.31 -37.69 55.28
N ASP A 273 6.46 -37.28 56.21
CA ASP A 273 5.84 -35.97 56.38
C ASP A 273 6.83 -35.00 57.08
N VAL A 274 6.66 -33.68 56.86
CA VAL A 274 7.18 -32.54 57.66
C VAL A 274 8.63 -32.00 57.46
N SER A 275 8.67 -30.79 56.86
CA SER A 275 9.50 -29.56 57.12
C SER A 275 11.04 -29.49 56.98
N PRO A 276 11.59 -28.28 56.71
CA PRO A 276 12.98 -28.07 56.28
C PRO A 276 13.91 -27.58 57.41
N GLY A 277 15.12 -28.13 57.49
CA GLY A 277 16.21 -27.55 58.29
C GLY A 277 17.42 -28.47 58.45
N GLY A 278 18.61 -27.96 58.12
CA GLY A 278 19.87 -28.40 58.71
C GLY A 278 20.79 -29.29 57.89
N THR A 279 21.79 -28.65 57.25
CA THR A 279 23.24 -28.98 57.18
C THR A 279 23.76 -30.39 56.88
N ASP A 280 24.68 -30.40 55.90
CA ASP A 280 25.83 -31.30 55.70
C ASP A 280 25.60 -32.81 55.64
N GLY A 281 25.45 -33.28 54.40
CA GLY A 281 25.70 -34.65 54.00
C GLY A 281 26.13 -34.67 52.54
N THR A 282 27.43 -34.73 52.29
CA THR A 282 28.06 -35.02 51.00
C THR A 282 27.55 -36.36 50.48
N SER A 283 26.44 -36.34 49.74
CA SER A 283 26.09 -37.42 48.83
C SER A 283 26.73 -37.12 47.48
N GLN A 284 27.93 -37.68 47.27
CA GLN A 284 28.50 -37.71 45.93
C GLN A 284 27.52 -38.44 45.01
N PRO A 285 27.12 -37.87 43.86
CA PRO A 285 26.45 -38.65 42.84
C PRO A 285 27.46 -39.67 42.32
N SER A 286 27.12 -40.95 42.40
CA SER A 286 27.94 -42.06 41.91
C SER A 286 28.44 -41.77 40.50
N SER A 287 29.75 -41.57 40.36
CA SER A 287 30.46 -41.31 39.10
C SER A 287 30.60 -42.61 38.31
N GLY A 288 29.48 -43.26 38.04
CA GLY A 288 29.38 -44.43 37.18
C GLY A 288 28.87 -44.04 35.77
N PRO A 289 29.06 -44.92 34.76
CA PRO A 289 28.52 -44.77 33.40
C PRO A 289 26.98 -44.71 33.31
N GLU A 290 26.29 -44.72 34.45
CA GLU A 290 24.82 -44.70 34.55
C GLU A 290 24.23 -43.28 34.38
N SER A 291 25.02 -42.21 34.54
CA SER A 291 24.59 -40.83 34.32
C SER A 291 25.44 -40.13 33.24
N TRP A 292 24.79 -39.34 32.38
CA TRP A 292 25.47 -38.57 31.32
C TRP A 292 26.52 -37.62 31.94
N PRO A 293 27.68 -37.36 31.29
CA PRO A 293 28.66 -36.46 31.87
C PRO A 293 28.03 -35.09 32.18
N LEU A 294 28.00 -34.73 33.47
CA LEU A 294 27.58 -33.40 33.93
C LEU A 294 28.28 -32.27 33.15
N PRO A 295 29.58 -32.37 32.77
CA PRO A 295 30.21 -31.36 31.94
C PRO A 295 29.56 -31.18 30.56
N VAL A 296 28.98 -32.22 29.95
CA VAL A 296 28.29 -32.12 28.65
C VAL A 296 26.88 -31.55 28.82
N LEU A 297 26.15 -31.95 29.87
CA LEU A 297 24.83 -31.38 30.19
C LEU A 297 24.92 -29.88 30.47
N ASN A 298 25.91 -29.46 31.27
CA ASN A 298 26.11 -28.06 31.66
C ASN A 298 26.44 -27.14 30.48
N GLN A 299 26.86 -27.70 29.34
CA GLN A 299 27.15 -26.92 28.14
C GLN A 299 25.90 -26.64 27.30
N GLN A 300 24.82 -27.38 27.48
CA GLN A 300 23.65 -27.28 26.60
C GLN A 300 22.83 -26.02 26.89
N PRO A 301 22.24 -25.39 25.87
CA PRO A 301 21.24 -24.36 26.11
C PRO A 301 20.01 -24.97 26.80
N ARG A 302 19.29 -24.15 27.60
CA ARG A 302 18.08 -24.62 28.29
C ARG A 302 16.91 -24.76 27.32
N ASP A 303 16.76 -23.78 26.46
CA ASP A 303 15.72 -23.67 25.45
C ASP A 303 16.29 -22.99 24.19
N LEU A 304 15.45 -22.82 23.18
CA LEU A 304 15.83 -22.17 21.93
C LEU A 304 16.23 -20.70 22.12
N SER A 305 15.61 -19.99 23.09
CA SER A 305 15.97 -18.60 23.41
C SER A 305 17.41 -18.51 23.95
N ALA A 306 17.76 -19.37 24.91
CA ALA A 306 19.10 -19.48 25.46
C ALA A 306 20.13 -19.93 24.41
N LEU A 307 19.73 -20.77 23.46
CA LEU A 307 20.58 -21.13 22.31
C LEU A 307 20.93 -19.89 21.49
N LEU A 308 19.93 -19.11 21.09
CA LEU A 308 20.13 -17.90 20.30
C LEU A 308 20.91 -16.84 21.09
N GLN A 309 20.66 -16.69 22.39
CA GLN A 309 21.45 -15.80 23.25
C GLN A 309 22.93 -16.25 23.30
N LYS A 310 23.18 -17.55 23.39
CA LYS A 310 24.54 -18.11 23.36
C LYS A 310 25.24 -17.86 22.02
N LEU A 311 24.52 -17.84 20.89
CA LEU A 311 25.08 -17.41 19.60
C LEU A 311 25.46 -15.92 19.58
N HIS A 312 24.74 -15.06 20.31
CA HIS A 312 25.03 -13.63 20.37
C HIS A 312 26.21 -13.29 21.29
N SER A 313 26.35 -13.98 22.42
CA SER A 313 27.28 -13.55 23.50
C SER A 313 28.03 -14.69 24.17
N GLY A 314 28.10 -15.87 23.58
CA GLY A 314 28.84 -17.00 24.14
C GLY A 314 30.35 -16.79 24.06
N GLU A 315 31.07 -16.99 25.17
CA GLU A 315 32.52 -16.81 25.24
C GLU A 315 33.30 -17.70 24.26
N MET A 316 32.78 -18.91 24.00
CA MET A 316 33.40 -19.91 23.12
C MET A 316 32.98 -19.76 21.64
N VAL A 317 32.18 -18.75 21.31
CA VAL A 317 31.66 -18.52 19.96
C VAL A 317 32.61 -17.60 19.20
N HIS A 318 32.91 -17.96 17.95
CA HIS A 318 33.78 -17.17 17.09
C HIS A 318 33.18 -15.77 16.82
N GLU A 319 34.01 -14.72 16.80
CA GLU A 319 33.54 -13.32 16.65
C GLU A 319 32.71 -13.09 15.38
N ALA A 320 33.02 -13.81 14.29
CA ALA A 320 32.27 -13.75 13.04
C ALA A 320 30.81 -14.21 13.21
N VAL A 321 30.53 -15.14 14.11
CA VAL A 321 29.17 -15.60 14.43
C VAL A 321 28.39 -14.50 15.14
N THR A 322 29.00 -13.87 16.16
CA THR A 322 28.40 -12.73 16.88
C THR A 322 28.09 -11.57 15.95
N ARG A 323 28.94 -11.35 14.94
CA ARG A 323 28.72 -10.37 13.88
C ARG A 323 27.57 -10.78 12.96
N GLY A 324 27.54 -12.05 12.54
CA GLY A 324 26.46 -12.63 11.74
C GLY A 324 25.10 -12.51 12.42
N CYS A 325 25.01 -12.71 13.74
CA CYS A 325 23.78 -12.52 14.52
C CYS A 325 23.19 -11.10 14.38
N LYS A 326 24.01 -10.09 14.08
CA LYS A 326 23.57 -8.70 13.89
C LYS A 326 23.09 -8.41 12.47
N GLU A 327 23.32 -9.29 11.51
CA GLU A 327 22.84 -9.12 10.14
C GLU A 327 21.32 -9.22 10.08
N GLN A 328 20.68 -8.38 9.26
CA GLN A 328 19.21 -8.33 9.18
C GLN A 328 18.59 -9.68 8.79
N GLN A 329 19.22 -10.40 7.84
CA GLN A 329 18.76 -11.72 7.43
C GLN A 329 18.76 -12.72 8.61
N ARG A 330 19.83 -12.74 9.42
CA ARG A 330 19.91 -13.64 10.58
C ARG A 330 18.93 -13.24 11.67
N GLN A 331 18.72 -11.95 11.90
CA GLN A 331 17.69 -11.50 12.83
C GLN A 331 16.30 -11.98 12.39
N ILE A 332 15.99 -11.96 11.09
CA ILE A 332 14.75 -12.53 10.56
C ILE A 332 14.68 -14.03 10.82
N GLU A 333 15.71 -14.79 10.45
CA GLU A 333 15.76 -16.25 10.62
C GLU A 333 15.61 -16.66 12.09
N MET A 334 16.32 -16.00 13.01
CA MET A 334 16.24 -16.24 14.45
C MET A 334 14.85 -15.94 15.03
N ASN A 335 14.20 -14.85 14.59
CA ASN A 335 12.84 -14.55 15.01
C ASN A 335 11.81 -15.56 14.48
N LEU A 336 12.01 -16.05 13.24
CA LEU A 336 11.20 -17.13 12.68
C LEU A 336 11.38 -18.44 13.48
N MET A 337 12.62 -18.76 13.87
CA MET A 337 12.90 -19.93 14.71
C MET A 337 12.18 -19.84 16.07
N LEU A 338 12.10 -18.65 16.68
CA LEU A 338 11.36 -18.44 17.94
C LEU A 338 9.83 -18.41 17.78
N GLY A 339 9.32 -18.37 16.55
CA GLY A 339 7.89 -18.16 16.29
C GLY A 339 7.37 -16.78 16.71
N ASN A 340 8.25 -15.81 17.01
CA ASN A 340 7.84 -14.46 17.43
C ASN A 340 7.59 -13.55 16.22
N ILE A 341 6.55 -13.89 15.47
CA ILE A 341 6.15 -13.16 14.26
C ILE A 341 5.75 -11.69 14.54
N PRO A 342 5.07 -11.33 15.66
CA PRO A 342 4.78 -9.93 15.97
C PRO A 342 6.02 -9.06 16.09
N HIS A 343 7.06 -9.55 16.76
CA HIS A 343 8.31 -8.83 16.91
C HIS A 343 9.06 -8.73 15.57
N LEU A 344 9.03 -9.80 14.76
CA LEU A 344 9.58 -9.79 13.41
C LEU A 344 8.97 -8.67 12.55
N LEU A 345 7.64 -8.52 12.57
CA LEU A 345 6.95 -7.47 11.81
C LEU A 345 7.35 -6.06 12.28
N GLU A 346 7.51 -5.86 13.59
CA GLU A 346 8.00 -4.59 14.14
C GLU A 346 9.44 -4.29 13.73
N LEU A 347 10.33 -5.28 13.74
CA LEU A 347 11.72 -5.12 13.29
C LEU A 347 11.78 -4.74 11.80
N ILE A 348 11.00 -5.44 10.97
CA ILE A 348 10.90 -5.12 9.54
C ILE A 348 10.34 -3.71 9.37
N TRP A 349 9.26 -3.35 10.08
CA TRP A 349 8.69 -1.99 10.03
C TRP A 349 9.73 -0.94 10.42
N LEU A 350 10.48 -1.16 11.52
CA LEU A 350 11.53 -0.25 11.98
C LEU A 350 12.64 -0.03 10.93
N TRP A 351 12.93 -1.02 10.10
CA TRP A 351 13.94 -0.89 9.04
C TRP A 351 13.42 -0.19 7.78
N ILE A 352 12.10 -0.16 7.55
CA ILE A 352 11.50 0.41 6.33
C ILE A 352 10.75 1.73 6.56
N ALA A 353 10.32 1.99 7.80
CA ALA A 353 9.52 3.15 8.15
C ALA A 353 10.25 4.46 7.81
N PRO A 354 9.52 5.50 7.36
CA PRO A 354 10.11 6.82 7.20
C PRO A 354 10.53 7.38 8.58
N SER A 355 11.75 7.92 8.70
CA SER A 355 12.19 8.63 9.91
C SER A 355 11.61 10.05 9.90
N GLU A 356 11.15 10.55 11.05
CA GLU A 356 10.61 11.91 11.16
C GLU A 356 11.66 13.01 10.88
N ASP A 357 12.97 12.70 10.98
CA ASP A 357 14.09 13.62 10.71
C ASP A 357 14.71 13.44 9.30
N ASP A 358 13.90 13.51 8.24
CA ASP A 358 14.34 13.36 6.84
C ASP A 358 15.08 14.62 6.30
N GLN A 359 15.98 15.19 7.11
CA GLN A 359 17.08 16.05 6.65
C GLN A 359 18.46 15.40 6.82
N SER A 360 18.56 14.25 7.50
CA SER A 360 19.83 13.54 7.69
C SER A 360 19.83 12.16 7.02
N ILE A 361 20.62 12.05 5.95
CA ILE A 361 20.91 10.81 5.23
C ILE A 361 21.65 9.86 6.19
N SER A 362 20.97 8.88 6.80
CA SER A 362 21.69 7.78 7.48
C SER A 362 20.94 6.45 7.55
N ARG A 363 20.19 6.09 6.51
CA ARG A 363 20.06 4.71 5.99
C ARG A 363 19.31 4.73 4.65
N PRO A 364 19.95 4.38 3.52
CA PRO A 364 19.20 4.08 2.30
C PRO A 364 18.21 2.94 2.62
N ARG A 365 16.92 3.16 2.38
CA ARG A 365 15.91 2.11 2.54
C ARG A 365 16.24 1.01 1.54
N ASP A 366 16.58 -0.18 2.03
CA ASP A 366 16.89 -1.31 1.15
C ASP A 366 15.61 -1.74 0.41
N PRO A 367 15.54 -1.57 -0.93
CA PRO A 367 14.39 -1.99 -1.71
C PRO A 367 14.07 -3.48 -1.56
N GLN A 368 15.10 -4.30 -1.32
CA GLN A 368 14.92 -5.73 -1.11
C GLN A 368 14.23 -6.01 0.23
N MET A 369 14.54 -5.25 1.28
CA MET A 369 13.87 -5.38 2.58
C MET A 369 12.40 -4.96 2.51
N ILE A 370 12.07 -3.86 1.81
CA ILE A 370 10.66 -3.43 1.63
C ILE A 370 9.88 -4.53 0.88
N ARG A 371 10.47 -5.04 -0.22
CA ARG A 371 9.87 -6.14 -0.98
C ARG A 371 9.70 -7.39 -0.13
N PHE A 372 10.73 -7.80 0.60
CA PHE A 372 10.68 -8.96 1.49
C PHE A 372 9.58 -8.78 2.54
N GLY A 373 9.50 -7.62 3.18
CA GLY A 373 8.47 -7.24 4.14
C GLY A 373 7.05 -7.39 3.59
N ALA A 374 6.79 -6.88 2.39
CA ALA A 374 5.49 -7.03 1.75
C ALA A 374 5.14 -8.51 1.49
N HIS A 375 6.08 -9.29 0.94
CA HIS A 375 5.82 -10.68 0.58
C HIS A 375 5.69 -11.58 1.82
N ILE A 376 6.43 -11.32 2.90
CA ILE A 376 6.28 -12.07 4.16
C ILE A 376 4.91 -11.80 4.77
N VAL A 377 4.41 -10.56 4.76
CA VAL A 377 3.07 -10.23 5.25
C VAL A 377 2.00 -10.99 4.46
N LEU A 378 2.09 -11.03 3.12
CA LEU A 378 1.14 -11.78 2.29
C LEU A 378 1.15 -13.29 2.59
N VAL A 379 2.34 -13.88 2.71
CA VAL A 379 2.48 -15.31 3.05
C VAL A 379 1.93 -15.60 4.44
N LEU A 380 2.21 -14.75 5.43
CA LEU A 380 1.69 -14.91 6.79
C LEU A 380 0.16 -14.78 6.82
N ARG A 381 -0.42 -13.85 6.06
CA ARG A 381 -1.89 -13.72 5.94
C ARG A 381 -2.53 -14.94 5.28
N TYR A 382 -1.88 -15.52 4.28
CA TYR A 382 -2.36 -16.74 3.61
C TYR A 382 -2.28 -17.98 4.50
N LEU A 383 -1.19 -18.16 5.25
CA LEU A 383 -0.99 -19.36 6.07
C LEU A 383 -1.75 -19.32 7.40
N LEU A 384 -2.08 -18.13 7.94
CA LEU A 384 -2.46 -17.97 9.34
C LEU A 384 -3.85 -17.33 9.52
N THR A 385 -4.71 -17.39 8.51
CA THR A 385 -6.00 -16.65 8.48
C THR A 385 -7.05 -17.21 9.44
N ASP A 386 -7.08 -18.53 9.67
CA ASP A 386 -8.15 -19.19 10.44
C ASP A 386 -7.72 -19.74 11.83
N GLU A 387 -6.41 -19.90 12.09
CA GLU A 387 -5.92 -20.63 13.29
C GLU A 387 -5.37 -19.73 14.42
N MET A 388 -5.54 -18.40 14.33
CA MET A 388 -4.76 -17.45 15.14
C MET A 388 -5.53 -16.80 16.30
N LYS A 389 -4.83 -16.60 17.43
CA LYS A 389 -5.30 -15.79 18.57
C LYS A 389 -5.48 -14.32 18.15
N ASP A 390 -6.56 -13.69 18.61
CA ASP A 390 -6.95 -12.30 18.30
C ASP A 390 -5.81 -11.25 18.32
N PRO A 391 -4.94 -11.16 19.36
CA PRO A 391 -3.91 -10.12 19.42
C PRO A 391 -2.81 -10.28 18.35
N PHE A 392 -2.56 -11.51 17.89
CA PHE A 392 -1.61 -11.75 16.80
C PHE A 392 -2.17 -11.22 15.48
N ARG A 393 -3.43 -11.56 15.21
CA ARG A 393 -4.14 -11.16 14.00
C ARG A 393 -4.22 -9.63 13.90
N GLU A 394 -4.55 -8.96 15.00
CA GLU A 394 -4.57 -7.49 15.04
C GLU A 394 -3.22 -6.87 14.65
N LYS A 395 -2.11 -7.38 15.19
CA LYS A 395 -0.77 -6.88 14.89
C LYS A 395 -0.33 -7.17 13.45
N LEU A 396 -0.67 -8.35 12.92
CA LEU A 396 -0.43 -8.69 11.52
C LEU A 396 -1.22 -7.79 10.56
N MET A 397 -2.46 -7.44 10.91
CA MET A 397 -3.26 -6.54 10.08
C MET A 397 -2.73 -5.11 10.18
N THR A 398 -2.51 -4.58 11.38
CA THR A 398 -2.09 -3.19 11.60
C THR A 398 -0.67 -2.90 11.09
N VAL A 399 0.34 -3.68 11.49
CA VAL A 399 1.73 -3.48 11.03
C VAL A 399 1.89 -3.96 9.58
N GLY A 400 1.21 -5.06 9.21
CA GLY A 400 1.22 -5.54 7.83
C GLY A 400 0.66 -4.53 6.84
N ASP A 401 -0.44 -3.84 7.19
CA ASP A 401 -1.01 -2.77 6.35
C ASP A 401 -0.01 -1.62 6.15
N ARG A 402 0.74 -1.24 7.18
CA ARG A 402 1.78 -0.21 7.05
C ARG A 402 2.89 -0.63 6.10
N ILE A 403 3.35 -1.89 6.19
CA ILE A 403 4.38 -2.45 5.31
C ILE A 403 3.89 -2.50 3.85
N LEU A 404 2.67 -3.01 3.63
CA LEU A 404 2.05 -3.10 2.30
C LEU A 404 1.79 -1.73 1.68
N HIS A 405 1.31 -0.77 2.47
CA HIS A 405 1.15 0.62 2.04
C HIS A 405 2.49 1.21 1.61
N MET A 406 3.56 1.03 2.40
CA MET A 406 4.89 1.53 2.06
C MET A 406 5.42 0.89 0.77
N TYR A 407 5.21 -0.42 0.57
CA TYR A 407 5.64 -1.08 -0.66
C TYR A 407 4.83 -0.61 -1.87
N SER A 408 3.53 -0.40 -1.73
CA SER A 408 2.66 0.14 -2.78
C SER A 408 3.11 1.55 -3.20
N MET A 409 3.42 2.42 -2.23
CA MET A 409 4.00 3.73 -2.49
C MET A 409 5.40 3.64 -3.11
N PHE A 410 6.22 2.66 -2.73
CA PHE A 410 7.52 2.42 -3.35
C PHE A 410 7.36 2.02 -4.83
N LEU A 411 6.46 1.09 -5.17
CA LEU A 411 6.15 0.71 -6.54
C LEU A 411 5.67 1.92 -7.36
N PHE A 412 4.77 2.71 -6.81
CA PHE A 412 4.29 3.95 -7.41
C PHE A 412 5.41 4.98 -7.64
N SER A 413 6.37 5.10 -6.72
CA SER A 413 7.55 5.97 -6.88
C SER A 413 8.51 5.50 -7.98
N LYS A 414 8.44 4.21 -8.34
CA LYS A 414 9.26 3.58 -9.37
C LYS A 414 8.55 3.44 -10.71
N HIS A 415 7.37 4.07 -10.88
CA HIS A 415 6.56 4.00 -12.10
C HIS A 415 6.10 2.57 -12.46
N HIS A 416 5.85 1.77 -11.44
CA HIS A 416 5.24 0.45 -11.54
C HIS A 416 3.78 0.49 -11.07
N GLU A 417 2.99 1.41 -11.61
CA GLU A 417 1.59 1.59 -11.25
C GLU A 417 0.76 0.32 -11.48
N GLU A 418 1.10 -0.49 -12.49
CA GLU A 418 0.42 -1.75 -12.81
C GLU A 418 0.49 -2.81 -11.69
N LEU A 419 1.46 -2.74 -10.78
CA LEU A 419 1.62 -3.71 -9.69
C LEU A 419 0.95 -3.27 -8.40
N VAL A 420 0.49 -2.02 -8.29
CA VAL A 420 0.00 -1.44 -7.03
C VAL A 420 -1.22 -2.18 -6.51
N GLY A 421 -2.14 -2.55 -7.40
CA GLY A 421 -3.43 -3.16 -7.07
C GLY A 421 -3.32 -4.49 -6.35
N ILE A 422 -2.31 -5.29 -6.69
CA ILE A 422 -2.01 -6.57 -6.03
C ILE A 422 -1.80 -6.37 -4.53
N TYR A 423 -1.09 -5.31 -4.14
CA TYR A 423 -0.73 -5.03 -2.75
C TYR A 423 -1.76 -4.14 -2.05
N ALA A 424 -2.31 -3.15 -2.76
CA ALA A 424 -3.30 -2.23 -2.22
C ALA A 424 -4.62 -2.94 -1.87
N SER A 425 -5.06 -3.91 -2.68
CA SER A 425 -6.27 -4.71 -2.43
C SER A 425 -6.22 -5.55 -1.16
N GLN A 426 -5.03 -5.73 -0.58
CA GLN A 426 -4.83 -6.46 0.67
C GLN A 426 -4.92 -5.55 1.89
N LEU A 427 -4.97 -4.23 1.73
CA LEU A 427 -5.10 -3.28 2.82
C LEU A 427 -6.53 -3.25 3.35
N ALA A 428 -6.71 -2.77 4.60
CA ALA A 428 -8.03 -2.41 5.10
C ALA A 428 -8.73 -1.39 4.17
N ARG A 429 -10.06 -1.52 4.02
CA ARG A 429 -10.92 -0.68 3.16
C ARG A 429 -10.52 0.80 3.11
N HIS A 430 -10.52 1.48 4.25
CA HIS A 430 -10.18 2.92 4.33
C HIS A 430 -8.78 3.23 3.79
N ARG A 431 -7.77 2.41 4.13
CA ARG A 431 -6.38 2.62 3.67
C ARG A 431 -6.23 2.35 2.18
N CYS A 432 -6.93 1.35 1.66
CA CYS A 432 -6.93 1.05 0.23
C CYS A 432 -7.51 2.22 -0.57
N VAL A 433 -8.69 2.70 -0.17
CA VAL A 433 -9.37 3.82 -0.81
C VAL A 433 -8.51 5.08 -0.76
N ASP A 434 -8.04 5.48 0.42
CA ASP A 434 -7.22 6.68 0.60
C ASP A 434 -5.91 6.61 -0.21
N LEU A 435 -5.30 5.41 -0.32
CA LEU A 435 -4.07 5.20 -1.09
C LEU A 435 -4.29 5.45 -2.59
N PHE A 436 -5.35 4.86 -3.17
CA PHE A 436 -5.66 5.05 -4.58
C PHE A 436 -6.03 6.51 -4.88
N VAL A 437 -6.88 7.12 -4.03
CA VAL A 437 -7.24 8.54 -4.18
C VAL A 437 -5.99 9.41 -4.17
N HIS A 438 -5.08 9.21 -3.21
CA HIS A 438 -3.82 9.95 -3.13
C HIS A 438 -2.94 9.74 -4.38
N MET A 439 -2.79 8.51 -4.86
CA MET A 439 -2.00 8.22 -6.07
C MET A 439 -2.60 8.85 -7.33
N MET A 440 -3.93 8.81 -7.47
CA MET A 440 -4.65 9.41 -8.59
C MET A 440 -4.52 10.94 -8.60
N GLU A 441 -4.58 11.58 -7.42
CA GLU A 441 -4.32 13.02 -7.24
C GLU A 441 -2.89 13.40 -7.65
N LEU A 442 -1.89 12.61 -7.23
CA LEU A 442 -0.48 12.84 -7.58
C LEU A 442 -0.19 12.69 -9.08
N ARG A 443 -1.04 11.99 -9.84
CA ARG A 443 -0.89 11.77 -11.30
C ARG A 443 -1.84 12.61 -12.15
N LEU A 444 -2.56 13.59 -11.58
CA LEU A 444 -3.50 14.44 -12.34
C LEU A 444 -2.86 15.14 -13.56
N ASN A 445 -1.60 15.55 -13.46
CA ASN A 445 -0.88 16.21 -14.55
C ASN A 445 0.01 15.27 -15.38
N SER A 446 -0.06 13.95 -15.12
CA SER A 446 0.69 12.94 -15.88
C SER A 446 0.01 12.58 -17.19
N SER A 447 0.74 11.90 -18.09
CA SER A 447 0.17 11.42 -19.35
C SER A 447 -1.02 10.48 -19.14
N VAL A 448 -1.92 10.46 -20.13
CA VAL A 448 -3.12 9.59 -20.16
C VAL A 448 -2.75 8.12 -19.92
N HIS A 449 -1.63 7.67 -20.48
CA HIS A 449 -1.15 6.30 -20.31
C HIS A 449 -0.83 5.96 -18.84
N VAL A 450 -0.19 6.88 -18.09
CA VAL A 450 0.14 6.66 -16.67
C VAL A 450 -1.12 6.64 -15.81
N LYS A 451 -2.07 7.54 -16.08
CA LYS A 451 -3.38 7.53 -15.39
C LYS A 451 -4.14 6.23 -15.65
N TYR A 452 -4.13 5.77 -16.90
CA TYR A 452 -4.77 4.51 -17.30
C TYR A 452 -4.18 3.30 -16.58
N LYS A 453 -2.86 3.25 -16.34
CA LYS A 453 -2.25 2.16 -15.55
C LYS A 453 -2.78 2.08 -14.12
N ILE A 454 -2.99 3.22 -13.47
CA ILE A 454 -3.54 3.27 -12.10
C ILE A 454 -5.00 2.85 -12.10
N PHE A 455 -5.77 3.37 -13.06
CA PHE A 455 -7.16 2.96 -13.28
C PHE A 455 -7.27 1.45 -13.47
N LEU A 456 -6.48 0.88 -14.40
CA LEU A 456 -6.40 -0.57 -14.63
C LEU A 456 -6.06 -1.33 -13.36
N SER A 457 -5.02 -0.88 -12.66
CA SER A 457 -4.57 -1.52 -11.43
C SER A 457 -5.61 -1.49 -10.32
N ALA A 458 -6.47 -0.48 -10.23
CA ALA A 458 -7.57 -0.48 -9.27
C ALA A 458 -8.68 -1.41 -9.73
N MET A 459 -9.03 -1.35 -11.01
CA MET A 459 -10.15 -2.08 -11.61
C MET A 459 -9.93 -3.60 -11.70
N GLU A 460 -8.70 -4.07 -11.90
CA GLU A 460 -8.38 -5.50 -11.96
C GLU A 460 -8.43 -6.19 -10.59
N TYR A 461 -8.19 -5.45 -9.49
CA TYR A 461 -7.97 -6.04 -8.16
C TYR A 461 -9.01 -5.63 -7.11
N LEU A 462 -9.90 -4.69 -7.42
CA LEU A 462 -10.98 -4.26 -6.54
C LEU A 462 -12.34 -4.51 -7.20
N PRO A 463 -13.38 -4.84 -6.41
CA PRO A 463 -14.74 -4.87 -6.94
C PRO A 463 -15.17 -3.46 -7.39
N PHE A 464 -16.03 -3.39 -8.41
CA PHE A 464 -16.55 -2.10 -8.88
C PHE A 464 -17.39 -1.42 -7.79
N SER A 465 -18.45 -2.09 -7.32
CA SER A 465 -19.37 -1.60 -6.27
C SER A 465 -19.20 -2.38 -4.96
N GLN A 466 -19.74 -1.84 -3.86
CA GLN A 466 -19.69 -2.49 -2.54
C GLN A 466 -20.45 -3.84 -2.57
N GLY A 467 -19.72 -4.93 -2.32
CA GLY A 467 -20.29 -6.28 -2.19
C GLY A 467 -19.79 -7.06 -0.96
N ASP A 468 -18.60 -6.74 -0.45
CA ASP A 468 -17.99 -7.33 0.74
C ASP A 468 -17.55 -6.17 1.66
N ASP A 469 -18.10 -6.10 2.88
CA ASP A 469 -17.86 -5.00 3.83
C ASP A 469 -16.38 -4.82 4.21
N LEU A 470 -15.55 -5.83 3.94
CA LEU A 470 -14.14 -5.87 4.32
C LEU A 470 -13.19 -5.20 3.31
N LYS A 471 -13.61 -4.99 2.05
CA LYS A 471 -12.75 -4.48 0.96
C LYS A 471 -13.22 -3.13 0.44
N GLY A 472 -12.26 -2.31 0.00
CA GLY A 472 -12.56 -1.09 -0.75
C GLY A 472 -13.11 -1.41 -2.14
N SER A 473 -13.93 -0.50 -2.66
CA SER A 473 -14.48 -0.59 -4.02
C SER A 473 -13.98 0.55 -4.89
N PHE A 474 -14.02 0.37 -6.21
CA PHE A 474 -13.63 1.42 -7.14
C PHE A 474 -14.60 2.60 -7.13
N GLU A 475 -15.90 2.33 -6.98
CA GLU A 475 -16.94 3.35 -6.82
C GLU A 475 -16.63 4.28 -5.63
N GLU A 476 -16.25 3.72 -4.48
CA GLU A 476 -15.84 4.50 -3.30
C GLU A 476 -14.56 5.34 -3.53
N ILE A 477 -13.59 4.81 -4.29
CA ILE A 477 -12.39 5.57 -4.70
C ILE A 477 -12.80 6.78 -5.54
N ILE A 478 -13.66 6.58 -6.53
CA ILE A 478 -14.11 7.63 -7.44
C ILE A 478 -14.96 8.67 -6.70
N GLU A 479 -15.94 8.27 -5.88
CA GLU A 479 -16.75 9.20 -5.09
C GLU A 479 -15.87 10.08 -4.19
N ARG A 480 -14.91 9.47 -3.50
CA ARG A 480 -13.95 10.18 -2.65
C ARG A 480 -13.05 11.12 -3.46
N LEU A 481 -12.58 10.67 -4.63
CA LEU A 481 -11.73 11.46 -5.54
C LEU A 481 -12.48 12.67 -6.11
N LEU A 482 -13.71 12.48 -6.60
CA LEU A 482 -14.57 13.54 -7.13
C LEU A 482 -14.91 14.56 -6.04
N SER A 483 -15.27 14.09 -4.84
CA SER A 483 -15.54 14.95 -3.69
C SER A 483 -14.32 15.79 -3.31
N ARG A 484 -13.14 15.16 -3.14
CA ARG A 484 -11.89 15.84 -2.78
C ARG A 484 -11.38 16.78 -3.87
N SER A 485 -11.65 16.50 -5.15
CA SER A 485 -11.24 17.38 -6.25
C SER A 485 -11.88 18.76 -6.20
N ARG A 486 -13.09 18.85 -5.63
CA ARG A 486 -13.85 20.10 -5.47
C ARG A 486 -13.48 20.85 -4.20
N GLU A 487 -12.68 20.27 -3.30
CA GLU A 487 -12.21 20.94 -2.10
C GLU A 487 -11.11 21.95 -2.44
N THR A 488 -11.16 23.13 -1.82
CA THR A 488 -10.09 24.12 -1.92
C THR A 488 -8.80 23.56 -1.32
N LYS A 489 -7.72 23.55 -2.12
CA LYS A 489 -6.39 23.13 -1.65
C LYS A 489 -5.74 24.30 -0.92
N VAL A 490 -5.05 24.02 0.18
CA VAL A 490 -4.24 25.01 0.92
C VAL A 490 -3.18 25.56 -0.05
N GLY A 491 -3.41 26.75 -0.58
CA GLY A 491 -2.41 27.47 -1.36
C GLY A 491 -1.30 27.96 -0.43
N LYS A 492 -0.04 27.64 -0.75
CA LYS A 492 1.05 28.54 -0.35
C LYS A 492 0.94 29.74 -1.28
N TYR A 493 0.17 30.75 -0.90
CA TYR A 493 0.11 32.00 -1.62
C TYR A 493 1.46 32.70 -1.44
N ASP A 494 2.36 32.55 -2.42
CA ASP A 494 3.53 33.42 -2.49
C ASP A 494 3.04 34.82 -2.87
N GLU A 495 3.54 35.86 -2.21
CA GLU A 495 3.16 37.27 -2.44
C GLU A 495 3.35 37.77 -3.90
N SER A 496 3.86 36.91 -4.79
CA SER A 496 4.13 37.19 -6.21
C SER A 496 3.27 36.39 -7.21
N SER A 497 2.45 35.44 -6.76
CA SER A 497 1.60 34.64 -7.68
C SER A 497 0.23 35.27 -7.85
N ASP A 498 -0.17 35.52 -9.09
CA ASP A 498 -1.52 35.97 -9.42
C ASP A 498 -2.54 34.90 -9.01
N VAL A 499 -3.32 35.21 -7.97
CA VAL A 499 -4.37 34.34 -7.41
C VAL A 499 -5.38 33.93 -8.50
N VAL A 500 -5.55 34.78 -9.52
CA VAL A 500 -6.44 34.54 -10.67
C VAL A 500 -5.93 33.38 -11.54
N GLU A 501 -4.64 33.38 -11.89
CA GLU A 501 -4.07 32.29 -12.68
C GLU A 501 -4.05 30.97 -11.90
N GLN A 502 -3.86 31.01 -10.59
CA GLN A 502 -3.95 29.82 -9.74
C GLN A 502 -5.36 29.22 -9.76
N HIS A 503 -6.41 30.04 -9.65
CA HIS A 503 -7.79 29.55 -9.68
C HIS A 503 -8.21 29.04 -11.07
N ARG A 504 -7.71 29.69 -12.14
CA ARG A 504 -7.84 29.20 -13.52
C ARG A 504 -7.21 27.81 -13.68
N LEU A 505 -6.02 27.61 -13.13
CA LEU A 505 -5.36 26.30 -13.11
C LEU A 505 -6.09 25.26 -12.22
N GLN A 506 -6.77 25.69 -11.15
CA GLN A 506 -7.61 24.80 -10.34
C GLN A 506 -8.82 24.27 -11.13
N SER A 507 -9.44 25.08 -11.99
CA SER A 507 -10.53 24.61 -12.86
C SER A 507 -10.08 23.47 -13.79
N LEU A 508 -8.86 23.55 -14.30
CA LEU A 508 -8.26 22.49 -15.11
C LEU A 508 -7.98 21.22 -14.30
N GLN A 509 -7.50 21.35 -13.06
CA GLN A 509 -7.27 20.20 -12.18
C GLN A 509 -8.57 19.46 -11.84
N LYS A 510 -9.66 20.20 -11.59
CA LYS A 510 -11.00 19.64 -11.39
C LYS A 510 -11.47 18.86 -12.62
N ALA A 511 -11.26 19.41 -13.82
CA ALA A 511 -11.60 18.75 -15.07
C ALA A 511 -10.84 17.43 -15.27
N PHE A 512 -9.54 17.38 -14.97
CA PHE A 512 -8.72 16.18 -15.16
C PHE A 512 -9.13 14.96 -14.33
N VAL A 513 -9.88 15.15 -13.25
CA VAL A 513 -10.38 14.04 -12.43
C VAL A 513 -11.42 13.23 -13.20
N VAL A 514 -12.23 13.89 -14.03
CA VAL A 514 -13.25 13.25 -14.88
C VAL A 514 -12.61 12.28 -15.89
N GLN A 515 -11.36 12.50 -16.29
CA GLN A 515 -10.66 11.59 -17.20
C GLN A 515 -10.59 10.14 -16.71
N TYR A 516 -10.55 9.92 -15.38
CA TYR A 516 -10.56 8.56 -14.83
C TYR A 516 -11.89 7.83 -15.03
N LEU A 517 -13.00 8.57 -15.17
CA LEU A 517 -14.33 8.04 -15.47
C LEU A 517 -14.52 7.80 -16.97
N CYS A 518 -13.76 8.49 -17.83
CA CYS A 518 -13.83 8.33 -19.28
C CYS A 518 -13.02 7.13 -19.80
N PHE A 519 -12.29 6.41 -18.95
CA PHE A 519 -11.51 5.25 -19.38
C PHE A 519 -12.38 4.03 -19.64
N THR A 520 -12.07 3.32 -20.72
CA THR A 520 -12.70 2.03 -21.00
C THR A 520 -12.21 0.98 -19.98
N PRO A 521 -13.12 0.31 -19.25
CA PRO A 521 -12.76 -0.75 -18.32
C PRO A 521 -12.04 -1.91 -19.05
N PRO A 522 -11.12 -2.62 -18.39
CA PRO A 522 -10.47 -3.77 -18.98
C PRO A 522 -11.46 -4.91 -19.21
N SER A 523 -11.25 -5.69 -20.27
CA SER A 523 -12.10 -6.83 -20.64
C SER A 523 -12.08 -7.99 -19.64
N THR A 524 -11.24 -7.90 -18.60
CA THR A 524 -11.11 -8.89 -17.53
C THR A 524 -12.23 -8.81 -16.49
N ILE A 525 -12.98 -7.71 -16.46
CA ILE A 525 -14.04 -7.46 -15.48
C ILE A 525 -15.39 -7.97 -16.00
N THR A 526 -16.24 -8.45 -15.09
CA THR A 526 -17.62 -8.85 -15.43
C THR A 526 -18.48 -7.61 -15.68
N ASP A 527 -19.47 -7.70 -16.57
CA ASP A 527 -20.43 -6.61 -16.80
C ASP A 527 -19.80 -5.29 -17.26
N VAL A 528 -18.77 -5.37 -18.12
CA VAL A 528 -18.06 -4.20 -18.70
C VAL A 528 -19.01 -3.12 -19.23
N LYS A 529 -20.13 -3.52 -19.85
CA LYS A 529 -21.13 -2.58 -20.38
C LYS A 529 -21.79 -1.76 -19.27
N ASP A 530 -22.25 -2.42 -18.21
CA ASP A 530 -22.93 -1.77 -17.08
C ASP A 530 -21.95 -0.88 -16.30
N VAL A 531 -20.73 -1.37 -16.09
CA VAL A 531 -19.65 -0.60 -15.47
C VAL A 531 -19.32 0.65 -16.31
N SER A 532 -19.19 0.50 -17.63
CA SER A 532 -18.91 1.63 -18.53
C SER A 532 -20.05 2.66 -18.50
N ALA A 533 -21.30 2.22 -18.48
CA ALA A 533 -22.46 3.09 -18.38
C ALA A 533 -22.49 3.87 -17.05
N LYS A 534 -22.19 3.21 -15.93
CA LYS A 534 -22.10 3.86 -14.61
C LYS A 534 -20.97 4.88 -14.54
N LEU A 535 -19.80 4.56 -15.09
CA LEU A 535 -18.67 5.50 -15.14
C LEU A 535 -19.00 6.73 -15.99
N LEU A 536 -19.61 6.54 -17.15
CA LEU A 536 -20.01 7.64 -18.01
C LEU A 536 -21.11 8.50 -17.38
N LEU A 537 -22.08 7.89 -16.71
CA LEU A 537 -23.10 8.62 -15.95
C LEU A 537 -22.45 9.46 -14.83
N GLY A 538 -21.53 8.87 -14.08
CA GLY A 538 -20.74 9.60 -13.07
C GLY A 538 -19.94 10.76 -13.68
N ALA A 539 -19.36 10.56 -14.88
CA ALA A 539 -18.64 11.59 -15.61
C ALA A 539 -19.56 12.75 -16.02
N LEU A 540 -20.76 12.44 -16.53
CA LEU A 540 -21.78 13.42 -16.92
C LEU A 540 -22.26 14.24 -15.72
N ILE A 541 -22.68 13.57 -14.64
CA ILE A 541 -23.18 14.23 -13.41
C ILE A 541 -22.10 15.16 -12.86
N HIS A 542 -20.87 14.67 -12.71
CA HIS A 542 -19.80 15.48 -12.15
C HIS A 542 -19.40 16.64 -13.09
N SER A 543 -19.43 16.42 -14.40
CA SER A 543 -19.16 17.49 -15.37
C SER A 543 -20.22 18.58 -15.33
N ASN A 544 -21.51 18.24 -15.21
CA ASN A 544 -22.59 19.23 -15.02
C ASN A 544 -22.40 20.05 -13.74
N ILE A 545 -21.99 19.42 -12.64
CA ILE A 545 -21.64 20.12 -11.39
C ILE A 545 -20.51 21.12 -11.65
N LEU A 546 -19.43 20.70 -12.30
CA LEU A 546 -18.30 21.57 -12.61
C LEU A 546 -18.65 22.67 -13.61
N PHE A 547 -19.48 22.41 -14.61
CA PHE A 547 -19.92 23.43 -15.56
C PHE A 547 -20.69 24.56 -14.89
N ARG A 548 -21.57 24.24 -13.92
CA ARG A 548 -22.27 25.23 -13.09
C ARG A 548 -21.27 26.11 -12.32
N GLU A 549 -20.29 25.49 -11.67
CA GLU A 549 -19.23 26.22 -10.96
C GLU A 549 -18.41 27.11 -11.90
N PHE A 550 -17.94 26.57 -13.03
CA PHE A 550 -17.09 27.29 -13.98
C PHE A 550 -17.83 28.44 -14.66
N ALA A 551 -19.12 28.29 -14.94
CA ALA A 551 -19.91 29.32 -15.61
C ALA A 551 -20.08 30.56 -14.73
N LEU A 552 -20.31 30.35 -13.43
CA LEU A 552 -20.44 31.43 -12.44
C LEU A 552 -19.12 32.19 -12.20
N ILE A 553 -17.96 31.57 -12.44
CA ILE A 553 -16.66 32.26 -12.42
C ILE A 553 -16.41 33.03 -13.72
N SER A 554 -16.93 32.52 -14.84
CA SER A 554 -16.59 32.99 -16.19
C SER A 554 -17.50 34.13 -16.70
N MET A 555 -18.14 34.87 -15.80
CA MET A 555 -19.04 35.96 -16.20
C MET A 555 -18.27 37.19 -16.76
N TRP A 556 -16.99 37.33 -16.43
CA TRP A 556 -16.15 38.43 -16.92
C TRP A 556 -16.01 38.44 -18.45
N ARG A 557 -16.25 39.61 -19.04
CA ARG A 557 -16.06 39.89 -20.48
C ARG A 557 -14.59 40.15 -20.80
N VAL A 558 -13.78 39.10 -20.71
CA VAL A 558 -12.33 39.12 -20.99
C VAL A 558 -11.97 38.09 -22.07
N PRO A 559 -10.90 38.30 -22.87
CA PRO A 559 -10.56 37.38 -23.97
C PRO A 559 -10.07 36.00 -23.51
N ALA A 560 -9.73 35.82 -22.23
CA ALA A 560 -9.24 34.55 -21.69
C ALA A 560 -10.33 33.46 -21.65
N MET A 561 -10.02 32.26 -22.17
CA MET A 561 -10.92 31.11 -22.20
C MET A 561 -11.07 30.40 -20.83
N PRO A 562 -12.27 29.89 -20.49
CA PRO A 562 -12.47 29.03 -19.33
C PRO A 562 -11.92 27.61 -19.60
N ILE A 563 -10.61 27.42 -19.39
CA ILE A 563 -9.89 26.19 -19.77
C ILE A 563 -10.47 24.91 -19.16
N GLY A 564 -10.97 24.95 -17.92
CA GLY A 564 -11.58 23.78 -17.28
C GLY A 564 -12.83 23.28 -18.01
N ALA A 565 -13.68 24.19 -18.48
CA ALA A 565 -14.90 23.84 -19.21
C ALA A 565 -14.58 23.22 -20.58
N HIS A 566 -13.65 23.82 -21.33
CA HIS A 566 -13.24 23.28 -22.63
C HIS A 566 -12.55 21.92 -22.50
N GLU A 567 -11.74 21.71 -21.46
CA GLU A 567 -11.14 20.41 -21.19
C GLU A 567 -12.20 19.34 -20.90
N LEU A 568 -13.23 19.66 -20.09
CA LEU A 568 -14.34 18.73 -19.83
C LEU A 568 -15.10 18.35 -21.10
N LEU A 569 -15.41 19.32 -21.97
CA LEU A 569 -16.06 19.08 -23.26
C LEU A 569 -15.20 18.15 -24.14
N SER A 570 -13.89 18.38 -24.18
CA SER A 570 -12.93 17.54 -24.92
C SER A 570 -12.88 16.11 -24.40
N LEU A 571 -12.80 15.92 -23.07
CA LEU A 571 -12.74 14.61 -22.43
C LEU A 571 -13.99 13.75 -22.66
N LEU A 572 -15.17 14.39 -22.79
CA LEU A 572 -16.45 13.71 -22.97
C LEU A 572 -16.87 13.53 -24.44
N ALA A 573 -16.22 14.20 -25.39
CA ALA A 573 -16.61 14.17 -26.80
C ALA A 573 -16.66 12.74 -27.38
N GLU A 574 -15.60 11.95 -27.16
CA GLU A 574 -15.52 10.59 -27.70
C GLU A 574 -16.40 9.58 -26.91
N PRO A 575 -16.39 9.55 -25.56
CA PRO A 575 -17.27 8.66 -24.79
C PRO A 575 -18.77 8.84 -25.11
N LEU A 576 -19.23 10.08 -25.28
CA LEU A 576 -20.63 10.35 -25.61
C LEU A 576 -21.00 9.97 -27.04
N LYS A 577 -20.05 10.09 -27.98
CA LYS A 577 -20.24 9.61 -29.34
C LYS A 577 -20.47 8.10 -29.38
N GLN A 578 -19.64 7.34 -28.65
CA GLN A 578 -19.79 5.89 -28.55
C GLN A 578 -21.13 5.48 -27.91
N LEU A 579 -21.63 6.25 -26.95
CA LEU A 579 -22.93 6.02 -26.32
C LEU A 579 -24.10 6.22 -27.29
N SER A 580 -24.02 7.22 -28.18
CA SER A 580 -25.06 7.51 -29.18
C SER A 580 -25.26 6.36 -30.18
N GLU A 581 -24.28 5.46 -30.30
CA GLU A 581 -24.31 4.29 -31.16
C GLU A 581 -24.94 3.06 -30.47
N THR A 582 -25.25 3.12 -29.16
CA THR A 582 -25.83 2.02 -28.36
C THR A 582 -27.08 2.48 -27.56
N PRO A 583 -28.29 2.41 -28.14
CA PRO A 583 -29.50 3.06 -27.60
C PRO A 583 -30.26 2.32 -26.48
N ASP A 584 -29.87 1.11 -26.09
CA ASP A 584 -30.72 0.21 -25.29
C ASP A 584 -30.66 0.39 -23.76
N THR A 585 -30.00 1.43 -23.22
CA THR A 585 -29.69 1.55 -21.77
C THR A 585 -29.92 2.94 -21.17
N PHE A 586 -31.06 3.59 -21.43
CA PHE A 586 -31.38 4.87 -20.79
C PHE A 586 -32.53 4.76 -19.78
N GLU A 587 -32.20 4.91 -18.51
CA GLU A 587 -33.14 5.38 -17.48
C GLU A 587 -33.37 6.89 -17.65
N ASP A 588 -34.54 7.39 -17.26
CA ASP A 588 -34.93 8.81 -17.39
C ASP A 588 -33.88 9.79 -16.81
N TYR A 589 -33.18 9.38 -15.75
CA TYR A 589 -32.14 10.17 -15.06
C TYR A 589 -30.88 10.43 -15.92
N VAL A 590 -30.52 9.50 -16.81
CA VAL A 590 -29.38 9.66 -17.73
C VAL A 590 -29.73 10.68 -18.83
N SER A 591 -31.00 10.69 -19.27
CA SER A 591 -31.51 11.61 -20.30
C SER A 591 -31.42 13.07 -19.85
N GLU A 592 -31.79 13.37 -18.60
CA GLU A 592 -31.73 14.75 -18.08
C GLU A 592 -30.31 15.28 -17.95
N ASN A 593 -29.38 14.46 -17.45
CA ASN A 593 -27.99 14.87 -17.31
C ASN A 593 -27.31 15.08 -18.68
N LEU A 594 -27.65 14.26 -19.67
CA LEU A 594 -27.18 14.45 -21.05
C LEU A 594 -27.75 15.74 -21.66
N LYS A 595 -29.02 16.03 -21.43
CA LYS A 595 -29.68 17.26 -21.88
C LYS A 595 -29.01 18.50 -21.28
N GLU A 596 -28.74 18.49 -19.98
CA GLU A 596 -28.00 19.57 -19.33
C GLU A 596 -26.57 19.71 -19.86
N PHE A 597 -25.88 18.61 -20.13
CA PHE A 597 -24.55 18.64 -20.74
C PHE A 597 -24.58 19.33 -22.12
N GLN A 598 -25.59 19.03 -22.95
CA GLN A 598 -25.77 19.66 -24.25
C GLN A 598 -26.01 21.17 -24.12
N HIS A 599 -26.85 21.58 -23.16
CA HIS A 599 -27.06 23.00 -22.83
C HIS A 599 -25.75 23.69 -22.44
N TRP A 600 -24.90 23.06 -21.65
CA TRP A 600 -23.58 23.59 -21.30
C TRP A 600 -22.64 23.67 -22.51
N SER A 601 -22.59 22.63 -23.34
CA SER A 601 -21.78 22.63 -24.56
C SER A 601 -22.11 23.81 -25.47
N GLU A 602 -23.39 24.14 -25.62
CA GLU A 602 -23.83 25.27 -26.44
C GLU A 602 -23.51 26.62 -25.80
N TYR A 603 -23.71 26.75 -24.48
CA TYR A 603 -23.34 27.94 -23.74
C TYR A 603 -21.86 28.26 -23.88
N TYR A 604 -20.98 27.27 -23.65
CA TYR A 604 -19.54 27.46 -23.78
C TYR A 604 -19.10 27.65 -25.24
N SER A 605 -19.86 27.15 -26.21
CA SER A 605 -19.64 27.52 -27.61
C SER A 605 -19.93 29.01 -27.86
N CYS A 606 -21.01 29.55 -27.30
CA CYS A 606 -21.35 30.98 -27.42
C CYS A 606 -20.33 31.87 -26.69
N ASP A 607 -19.91 31.47 -25.48
CA ASP A 607 -18.86 32.14 -24.71
C ASP A 607 -17.51 32.13 -25.47
N ALA A 608 -17.15 31.01 -26.11
CA ALA A 608 -15.93 30.90 -26.89
C ALA A 608 -15.92 31.85 -28.10
N THR A 609 -17.01 31.92 -28.86
CA THR A 609 -17.11 32.83 -30.01
C THR A 609 -17.06 34.28 -29.57
N TYR A 610 -17.76 34.63 -28.49
CA TYR A 610 -17.74 36.00 -27.94
C TYR A 610 -16.33 36.44 -27.55
N ARG A 611 -15.62 35.62 -26.78
CA ARG A 611 -14.26 35.95 -26.34
C ARG A 611 -13.25 35.96 -27.48
N ASN A 612 -13.45 35.11 -28.50
CA ASN A 612 -12.66 35.16 -29.73
C ASN A 612 -12.87 36.48 -30.49
N TRP A 613 -14.12 36.92 -30.63
CA TRP A 613 -14.44 38.25 -31.16
C TRP A 613 -13.80 39.36 -30.32
N LEU A 614 -13.98 39.34 -28.99
CA LEU A 614 -13.42 40.35 -28.10
C LEU A 614 -11.90 40.43 -28.19
N LYS A 615 -11.23 39.28 -28.34
CA LYS A 615 -9.78 39.23 -28.56
C LYS A 615 -9.39 39.96 -29.85
N ILE A 616 -10.08 39.68 -30.95
CA ILE A 616 -9.85 40.34 -32.25
C ILE A 616 -10.12 41.85 -32.12
N GLU A 617 -11.18 42.25 -31.42
CA GLU A 617 -11.54 43.65 -31.24
C GLU A 617 -10.51 44.43 -30.43
N LEU A 618 -9.99 43.84 -29.34
CA LEU A 618 -8.92 44.43 -28.54
C LEU A 618 -7.60 44.53 -29.32
N GLU A 619 -7.25 43.49 -30.09
CA GLU A 619 -6.08 43.51 -30.97
C GLU A 619 -6.19 44.61 -32.03
N ASN A 620 -7.39 44.85 -32.57
CA ASN A 620 -7.67 45.92 -33.51
C ASN A 620 -7.61 47.31 -32.84
N ALA A 621 -8.09 47.46 -31.61
CA ALA A 621 -8.09 48.73 -30.89
C ALA A 621 -6.67 49.26 -30.57
N ASP A 622 -5.68 48.37 -30.46
CA ASP A 622 -4.27 48.72 -30.27
C ASP A 622 -3.60 49.28 -31.55
N VAL A 623 -4.26 49.17 -32.70
CA VAL A 623 -3.78 49.65 -34.01
C VAL A 623 -4.48 50.94 -34.40
N SER A 624 -3.75 51.89 -34.99
CA SER A 624 -4.34 53.15 -35.48
C SER A 624 -5.43 52.86 -36.53
N PRO A 625 -6.60 53.55 -36.51
CA PRO A 625 -7.69 53.32 -37.48
C PRO A 625 -7.28 53.45 -38.96
N VAL A 626 -6.18 54.18 -39.22
CA VAL A 626 -5.61 54.41 -40.56
C VAL A 626 -4.69 53.27 -41.01
N GLU A 627 -4.16 52.48 -40.07
CA GLU A 627 -3.24 51.37 -40.31
C GLU A 627 -3.95 50.01 -40.34
N LEU A 628 -5.22 49.97 -39.93
CA LEU A 628 -6.06 48.79 -39.85
C LEU A 628 -6.50 48.31 -41.25
N SER A 629 -6.12 47.08 -41.61
CA SER A 629 -6.41 46.51 -42.93
C SER A 629 -7.89 46.15 -43.10
N VAL A 630 -8.34 46.04 -44.37
CA VAL A 630 -9.70 45.60 -44.70
C VAL A 630 -9.96 44.17 -44.20
N ASP A 631 -8.94 43.31 -44.26
CA ASP A 631 -9.05 41.91 -43.82
C ASP A 631 -9.23 41.80 -42.29
N GLU A 632 -8.54 42.65 -41.51
CA GLU A 632 -8.68 42.70 -40.04
C GLU A 632 -10.07 43.20 -39.62
N LYS A 633 -10.61 44.22 -40.30
CA LYS A 633 -11.99 44.68 -40.10
C LYS A 633 -13.01 43.60 -40.46
N GLN A 634 -12.83 42.94 -41.60
CA GLN A 634 -13.74 41.88 -42.05
C GLN A 634 -13.71 40.67 -41.10
N LYS A 635 -12.55 40.35 -40.52
CA LYS A 635 -12.39 39.28 -39.52
C LYS A 635 -13.15 39.59 -38.23
N ALA A 636 -13.10 40.83 -37.74
CA ALA A 636 -13.87 41.26 -36.57
C ALA A 636 -15.38 41.18 -36.83
N ILE A 637 -15.85 41.68 -37.99
CA ILE A 637 -17.26 41.61 -38.40
C ILE A 637 -17.74 40.15 -38.51
N ALA A 638 -16.95 39.26 -39.11
CA ALA A 638 -17.32 37.86 -39.24
C ALA A 638 -17.43 37.17 -37.86
N ALA A 639 -16.48 37.40 -36.97
CA ALA A 639 -16.50 36.85 -35.61
C ALA A 639 -17.66 37.41 -34.76
N ALA A 640 -18.00 38.69 -34.94
CA ALA A 640 -19.15 39.33 -34.32
C ALA A 640 -20.48 38.70 -34.81
N GLN A 641 -20.64 38.55 -36.12
CA GLN A 641 -21.83 37.91 -36.71
C GLN A 641 -21.98 36.45 -36.26
N GLU A 642 -20.88 35.69 -36.21
CA GLU A 642 -20.88 34.32 -35.70
C GLU A 642 -21.35 34.25 -34.24
N THR A 643 -20.80 35.13 -33.39
CA THR A 643 -21.17 35.23 -31.97
C THR A 643 -22.66 35.53 -31.79
N LEU A 644 -23.18 36.49 -32.55
CA LEU A 644 -24.57 36.91 -32.46
C LEU A 644 -25.52 35.81 -32.95
N ASN A 645 -25.20 35.16 -34.07
CA ASN A 645 -26.01 34.07 -34.62
C ASN A 645 -26.09 32.87 -33.68
N LEU A 646 -24.96 32.42 -33.11
CA LEU A 646 -24.93 31.31 -32.16
C LEU A 646 -25.69 31.64 -30.87
N SER A 647 -25.45 32.82 -30.31
CA SER A 647 -26.12 33.26 -29.08
C SER A 647 -27.63 33.42 -29.28
N MET A 648 -28.08 33.95 -30.42
CA MET A 648 -29.50 34.01 -30.76
C MET A 648 -30.13 32.62 -30.92
N SER A 649 -29.40 31.66 -31.50
CA SER A 649 -29.86 30.27 -31.57
C SER A 649 -30.02 29.60 -30.20
N LEU A 650 -29.26 30.04 -29.19
CA LEU A 650 -29.41 29.59 -27.81
C LEU A 650 -30.65 30.24 -27.15
N LEU A 651 -30.80 31.56 -27.30
CA LEU A 651 -31.83 32.37 -26.63
C LEU A 651 -33.24 32.14 -27.19
N MET A 652 -33.39 31.86 -28.48
CA MET A 652 -34.69 31.77 -29.17
C MET A 652 -35.39 30.40 -29.06
N ARG A 653 -34.89 29.49 -28.22
CA ARG A 653 -35.41 28.12 -28.11
C ARG A 653 -36.74 28.05 -27.37
N LYS A 654 -37.77 27.52 -28.03
CA LYS A 654 -39.12 27.35 -27.45
C LYS A 654 -39.37 25.96 -26.86
N GLU A 655 -38.98 24.90 -27.55
CA GLU A 655 -39.30 23.51 -27.14
C GLU A 655 -38.35 22.97 -26.06
N ASN A 656 -37.11 23.45 -26.02
CA ASN A 656 -36.11 23.05 -25.04
C ASN A 656 -35.29 24.26 -24.55
N PRO A 657 -35.86 25.09 -23.67
CA PRO A 657 -35.16 26.27 -23.18
C PRO A 657 -33.97 25.89 -22.28
N TRP A 658 -32.93 26.71 -22.33
CA TRP A 658 -31.64 26.45 -21.69
C TRP A 658 -31.75 26.27 -20.15
N LEU A 659 -31.32 25.13 -19.62
CA LEU A 659 -31.37 24.77 -18.19
C LEU A 659 -32.76 24.81 -17.53
N ILE A 660 -33.85 24.59 -18.28
CA ILE A 660 -35.17 24.33 -17.70
C ILE A 660 -35.35 22.83 -17.47
N SER A 661 -35.62 22.45 -16.22
CA SER A 661 -35.95 21.06 -15.85
C SER A 661 -37.44 20.78 -16.04
N VAL A 662 -37.76 19.52 -16.32
CA VAL A 662 -39.12 18.99 -16.16
C VAL A 662 -39.18 18.39 -14.75
N GLU A 663 -40.28 18.68 -14.04
CA GLU A 663 -40.65 18.26 -12.67
C GLU A 663 -39.66 17.39 -11.87
N GLU A 664 -39.05 17.94 -10.81
CA GLU A 664 -38.48 17.12 -9.72
C GLU A 664 -39.64 16.56 -8.87
N HIS A 665 -39.87 15.24 -8.91
CA HIS A 665 -40.86 14.58 -8.04
C HIS A 665 -40.40 14.62 -6.57
N VAL A 666 -40.79 15.66 -5.84
CA VAL A 666 -40.67 15.69 -4.39
C VAL A 666 -41.84 14.89 -3.79
N ASN A 667 -41.52 13.81 -3.08
CA ASN A 667 -42.50 13.02 -2.33
C ASN A 667 -43.30 13.94 -1.39
N GLU A 668 -44.64 13.86 -1.47
CA GLU A 668 -45.57 14.61 -0.61
C GLU A 668 -45.40 14.20 0.87
N SER A 669 -44.40 14.74 1.55
CA SER A 669 -44.28 14.66 3.00
C SER A 669 -45.13 15.77 3.65
N MET A 670 -45.78 15.46 4.78
CA MET A 670 -46.61 16.41 5.54
C MET A 670 -45.78 17.40 6.41
N GLU A 671 -44.44 17.31 6.39
CA GLU A 671 -43.56 18.13 7.21
C GLU A 671 -42.98 19.34 6.44
N PRO A 672 -42.64 20.46 7.12
CA PRO A 672 -42.05 21.62 6.48
C PRO A 672 -40.64 21.32 5.97
N LEU A 673 -40.48 21.31 4.65
CA LEU A 673 -39.21 21.12 3.94
C LEU A 673 -38.42 22.44 3.93
N PHE A 674 -37.12 22.38 4.21
CA PHE A 674 -36.19 23.51 4.06
C PHE A 674 -35.30 23.31 2.84
N LEU A 675 -34.79 24.42 2.33
CA LEU A 675 -33.79 24.48 1.27
C LEU A 675 -32.49 24.99 1.86
N GLU A 676 -31.38 24.43 1.42
CA GLU A 676 -30.06 24.79 1.92
C GLU A 676 -29.08 24.89 0.76
N LEU A 677 -28.36 26.01 0.65
CA LEU A 677 -27.35 26.26 -0.37
C LEU A 677 -26.02 26.59 0.29
N HIS A 678 -24.98 25.84 -0.05
CA HIS A 678 -23.63 26.01 0.47
C HIS A 678 -22.71 26.46 -0.66
N ALA A 679 -21.98 27.53 -0.42
CA ALA A 679 -21.01 28.09 -1.34
C ALA A 679 -19.68 28.30 -0.64
N THR A 680 -18.59 27.86 -1.25
CA THR A 680 -17.24 28.32 -0.90
C THR A 680 -16.78 29.27 -1.99
N ALA A 681 -16.39 30.49 -1.64
CA ALA A 681 -16.02 31.51 -2.62
C ALA A 681 -14.89 32.41 -2.13
N MET A 682 -14.16 33.04 -3.05
CA MET A 682 -13.27 34.15 -2.74
C MET A 682 -13.95 35.47 -3.06
N LEU A 683 -13.60 36.53 -2.34
CA LEU A 683 -14.10 37.88 -2.60
C LEU A 683 -13.13 38.60 -3.54
N ARG A 684 -13.64 39.19 -4.62
CA ARG A 684 -12.85 39.87 -5.64
C ARG A 684 -13.25 41.33 -5.79
N LEU A 685 -12.27 42.21 -5.66
CA LEU A 685 -12.42 43.65 -5.87
C LEU A 685 -12.68 43.95 -7.35
N PRO A 686 -13.29 45.12 -7.67
CA PRO A 686 -13.42 45.59 -9.06
C PRO A 686 -12.08 45.71 -9.80
N SER A 687 -10.98 45.90 -9.08
CA SER A 687 -9.62 45.92 -9.62
C SER A 687 -9.14 44.55 -10.13
N GLY A 688 -9.84 43.48 -9.78
CA GLY A 688 -9.42 42.09 -10.02
C GLY A 688 -8.60 41.49 -8.88
N GLU A 689 -8.22 42.27 -7.88
CA GLU A 689 -7.47 41.77 -6.72
C GLU A 689 -8.36 40.98 -5.74
N SER A 690 -7.81 39.94 -5.12
CA SER A 690 -8.50 39.17 -4.08
C SER A 690 -8.56 39.93 -2.76
N MET A 691 -9.73 40.01 -2.15
CA MET A 691 -9.95 40.57 -0.83
C MET A 691 -9.82 39.48 0.23
N SER A 692 -8.86 39.64 1.16
CA SER A 692 -8.71 38.73 2.29
C SER A 692 -9.90 38.86 3.26
N PRO A 693 -10.62 37.76 3.59
CA PRO A 693 -11.73 37.83 4.52
C PRO A 693 -11.25 37.96 5.96
N ASP A 694 -11.91 38.83 6.73
CA ASP A 694 -11.81 38.89 8.18
C ASP A 694 -13.21 38.82 8.82
N ALA A 695 -13.29 38.85 10.15
CA ALA A 695 -14.57 38.78 10.87
C ALA A 695 -15.51 39.95 10.53
N THR A 696 -14.96 41.13 10.22
CA THR A 696 -15.72 42.32 9.85
C THR A 696 -16.28 42.19 8.43
N VAL A 697 -15.47 41.73 7.48
CA VAL A 697 -15.87 41.43 6.10
C VAL A 697 -16.95 40.35 6.08
N CYS A 698 -16.80 39.28 6.87
CA CYS A 698 -17.81 38.22 6.96
C CYS A 698 -19.15 38.75 7.52
N ALA A 699 -19.12 39.57 8.58
CA ALA A 699 -20.32 40.17 9.14
C ALA A 699 -20.99 41.16 8.17
N ALA A 700 -20.20 41.95 7.44
CA ALA A 700 -20.71 42.86 6.41
C ALA A 700 -21.34 42.10 5.23
N LEU A 701 -20.69 41.04 4.76
CA LEU A 701 -21.20 40.18 3.69
C LEU A 701 -22.52 39.51 4.11
N MET A 702 -22.57 38.96 5.33
CA MET A 702 -23.78 38.37 5.90
C MET A 702 -24.93 39.39 5.94
N SER A 703 -24.67 40.60 6.42
CA SER A 703 -25.68 41.67 6.47
C SER A 703 -26.15 42.11 5.08
N ALA A 704 -25.25 42.15 4.10
CA ALA A 704 -25.58 42.51 2.73
C ALA A 704 -26.41 41.43 2.02
N LEU A 705 -26.12 40.16 2.27
CA LEU A 705 -26.93 39.02 1.78
C LEU A 705 -28.34 39.05 2.37
N TYR A 706 -28.50 39.32 3.69
CA TYR A 706 -29.83 39.55 4.28
C TYR A 706 -30.55 40.75 3.65
N SER A 707 -29.83 41.83 3.37
CA SER A 707 -30.38 43.07 2.78
C SER A 707 -30.76 42.92 1.31
N SER A 708 -30.43 41.78 0.67
CA SER A 708 -30.82 41.49 -0.72
C SER A 708 -32.28 41.06 -0.84
N VAL A 709 -32.97 40.88 0.29
CA VAL A 709 -34.38 40.48 0.38
C VAL A 709 -35.10 41.43 1.33
N ALA A 710 -36.40 41.65 1.11
CA ALA A 710 -37.24 42.42 2.01
C ALA A 710 -37.46 41.71 3.36
N GLU A 711 -37.60 42.50 4.44
CA GLU A 711 -37.66 42.00 5.82
C GLU A 711 -38.85 41.05 6.09
N ASP A 712 -39.96 41.27 5.40
CA ASP A 712 -41.16 40.42 5.42
C ASP A 712 -40.84 39.01 4.90
N ILE A 713 -40.17 38.91 3.75
CA ILE A 713 -39.78 37.63 3.16
C ILE A 713 -38.77 36.91 4.07
N VAL A 714 -37.83 37.61 4.70
CA VAL A 714 -36.87 37.01 5.64
C VAL A 714 -37.59 36.31 6.80
N LEU A 715 -38.63 36.95 7.36
CA LEU A 715 -39.43 36.40 8.46
C LEU A 715 -40.35 35.27 8.00
N GLU A 716 -41.07 35.46 6.90
CA GLU A 716 -42.02 34.47 6.35
C GLU A 716 -41.31 33.20 5.91
N ARG A 717 -40.18 33.33 5.22
CA ARG A 717 -39.39 32.23 4.69
C ARG A 717 -38.36 31.72 5.69
N GLN A 718 -38.27 32.30 6.89
CA GLN A 718 -37.29 31.94 7.92
C GLN A 718 -35.85 31.89 7.35
N LEU A 719 -35.48 32.89 6.55
CA LEU A 719 -34.19 32.91 5.88
C LEU A 719 -33.07 33.03 6.92
N MET A 720 -32.09 32.13 6.84
CA MET A 720 -30.86 32.17 7.60
C MET A 720 -29.68 32.30 6.64
N VAL A 721 -28.80 33.25 6.93
CA VAL A 721 -27.53 33.47 6.23
C VAL A 721 -26.42 33.31 7.25
N ASN A 722 -25.47 32.43 6.95
CA ASN A 722 -24.24 32.28 7.70
C ASN A 722 -23.03 32.50 6.77
N VAL A 723 -22.05 33.26 7.24
CA VAL A 723 -20.81 33.55 6.52
C VAL A 723 -19.65 33.37 7.48
N ALA A 724 -18.71 32.51 7.13
CA ALA A 724 -17.52 32.24 7.93
C ALA A 724 -16.27 32.20 7.03
N ILE A 725 -15.09 32.43 7.62
CA ILE A 725 -13.82 32.18 6.94
C ILE A 725 -13.64 30.66 6.83
N SER A 726 -13.23 30.17 5.67
CA SER A 726 -13.02 28.74 5.49
C SER A 726 -11.90 28.23 6.40
N SER A 727 -12.14 27.07 7.02
CA SER A 727 -11.13 26.40 7.85
C SER A 727 -9.96 25.83 7.04
N ARG A 728 -10.13 25.68 5.71
CA ARG A 728 -9.16 25.07 4.80
C ARG A 728 -8.33 26.08 4.04
N ASP A 729 -8.87 27.26 3.80
CA ASP A 729 -8.21 28.32 3.04
C ASP A 729 -8.56 29.70 3.63
N SER A 730 -7.56 30.41 4.12
CA SER A 730 -7.74 31.71 4.78
C SER A 730 -8.20 32.82 3.84
N TYR A 731 -8.15 32.61 2.51
CA TYR A 731 -8.65 33.55 1.51
C TYR A 731 -10.08 33.26 1.04
N SER A 732 -10.66 32.14 1.45
CA SER A 732 -12.01 31.72 1.06
C SER A 732 -13.01 31.97 2.18
N VAL A 733 -14.24 32.31 1.80
CA VAL A 733 -15.42 32.37 2.68
C VAL A 733 -16.36 31.19 2.40
N GLU A 734 -16.97 30.67 3.45
CA GLU A 734 -18.04 29.68 3.41
C GLU A 734 -19.36 30.41 3.69
N VAL A 735 -20.29 30.34 2.73
CA VAL A 735 -21.61 30.95 2.80
C VAL A 735 -22.66 29.84 2.80
N VAL A 736 -23.49 29.82 3.84
CA VAL A 736 -24.61 28.87 3.99
C VAL A 736 -25.89 29.66 4.05
N LEU A 737 -26.79 29.42 3.09
CA LEU A 737 -28.13 29.98 3.05
C LEU A 737 -29.15 28.88 3.35
N ARG A 738 -30.13 29.15 4.21
CA ARG A 738 -31.24 28.21 4.50
C ARG A 738 -32.57 28.93 4.56
N CYS A 739 -33.62 28.40 3.93
CA CYS A 739 -34.98 28.95 4.03
C CYS A 739 -36.05 27.87 3.94
N LEU A 740 -37.28 28.20 4.36
CA LEU A 740 -38.46 27.35 4.19
C LEU A 740 -38.80 27.23 2.70
N ALA A 741 -39.02 26.01 2.21
CA ALA A 741 -39.41 25.76 0.83
C ALA A 741 -40.89 26.11 0.60
N VAL A 742 -41.22 26.73 -0.54
CA VAL A 742 -42.60 26.94 -0.98
C VAL A 742 -42.78 26.53 -2.44
N GLU A 743 -44.02 26.49 -2.92
CA GLU A 743 -44.31 26.23 -4.33
C GLU A 743 -43.56 27.21 -5.24
N GLY A 744 -42.84 26.68 -6.23
CA GLY A 744 -41.95 27.45 -7.12
C GLY A 744 -40.45 27.36 -6.79
N ASP A 745 -40.06 26.87 -5.60
CA ASP A 745 -38.64 26.64 -5.25
C ASP A 745 -38.19 25.19 -5.56
N GLY A 746 -38.54 24.69 -6.74
CA GLY A 746 -38.32 23.27 -7.08
C GLY A 746 -39.44 22.35 -6.61
N ILE A 747 -40.51 22.89 -6.02
CA ILE A 747 -41.73 22.16 -5.63
C ILE A 747 -42.90 22.67 -6.48
N GLY A 748 -43.71 21.76 -7.03
CA GLY A 748 -44.88 22.12 -7.85
C GLY A 748 -44.52 22.69 -9.23
N SER A 749 -45.44 23.43 -9.85
CA SER A 749 -45.24 23.95 -11.22
C SER A 749 -44.16 25.04 -11.25
N HIS A 750 -43.08 24.80 -12.01
CA HIS A 750 -41.97 25.74 -12.14
C HIS A 750 -42.29 26.89 -13.10
N ILE A 751 -42.94 27.94 -12.61
CA ILE A 751 -43.37 29.06 -13.46
C ILE A 751 -42.18 29.93 -13.92
N LEU A 752 -41.11 30.07 -13.12
CA LEU A 752 -40.00 31.02 -13.40
C LEU A 752 -38.64 30.38 -13.71
N ASN A 753 -38.34 29.18 -13.17
CA ASN A 753 -37.04 28.49 -13.37
C ASN A 753 -35.82 29.36 -13.05
N ASP A 754 -35.90 30.11 -11.96
CA ASP A 754 -34.94 31.14 -11.56
C ASP A 754 -34.16 30.75 -10.29
N GLY A 755 -34.40 29.55 -9.76
CA GLY A 755 -33.69 29.05 -8.57
C GLY A 755 -34.23 29.64 -7.27
N GLY A 756 -35.37 30.34 -7.33
CA GLY A 756 -36.12 30.77 -6.15
C GLY A 756 -35.39 31.82 -5.31
N LEU A 757 -35.70 31.84 -4.02
CA LEU A 757 -35.16 32.82 -3.07
C LEU A 757 -33.64 32.68 -2.92
N LEU A 758 -33.13 31.46 -2.68
CA LEU A 758 -31.70 31.23 -2.41
C LEU A 758 -30.85 31.55 -3.65
N GLY A 759 -31.33 31.20 -4.85
CA GLY A 759 -30.70 31.57 -6.10
C GLY A 759 -30.66 33.09 -6.29
N SER A 760 -31.73 33.81 -5.95
CA SER A 760 -31.77 35.28 -6.04
C SER A 760 -30.76 35.96 -5.11
N VAL A 761 -30.68 35.52 -3.85
CA VAL A 761 -29.74 36.08 -2.85
C VAL A 761 -28.30 35.84 -3.28
N MET A 762 -27.97 34.62 -3.70
CA MET A 762 -26.61 34.29 -4.11
C MET A 762 -26.21 34.98 -5.42
N ALA A 763 -27.15 35.15 -6.36
CA ALA A 763 -26.89 35.88 -7.61
C ALA A 763 -26.43 37.33 -7.37
N ALA A 764 -26.97 38.02 -6.35
CA ALA A 764 -26.53 39.38 -6.00
C ALA A 764 -25.05 39.44 -5.61
N GLY A 765 -24.55 38.41 -4.91
CA GLY A 765 -23.14 38.25 -4.57
C GLY A 765 -22.25 38.01 -5.79
N PHE A 766 -22.68 37.14 -6.71
CA PHE A 766 -21.92 36.86 -7.93
C PHE A 766 -21.86 38.03 -8.90
N LYS A 767 -22.95 38.79 -9.01
CA LYS A 767 -23.02 39.99 -9.87
C LYS A 767 -22.29 41.20 -9.27
N GLY A 768 -21.90 41.14 -7.99
CA GLY A 768 -21.22 42.23 -7.28
C GLY A 768 -22.15 43.39 -6.91
N GLU A 769 -23.42 43.08 -6.69
CA GLU A 769 -24.53 44.03 -6.55
C GLU A 769 -25.14 44.01 -5.14
N LEU A 770 -24.38 43.51 -4.16
CA LEU A 770 -24.82 43.42 -2.77
C LEU A 770 -25.00 44.82 -2.17
N ALA A 771 -26.25 45.16 -1.85
CA ALA A 771 -26.59 46.40 -1.18
C ALA A 771 -25.87 46.48 0.17
N ARG A 772 -25.29 47.65 0.48
CA ARG A 772 -24.55 47.92 1.74
C ARG A 772 -23.26 47.10 1.90
N PHE A 773 -22.75 46.51 0.83
CA PHE A 773 -21.39 46.00 0.75
C PHE A 773 -20.50 46.93 -0.09
N GLN A 774 -19.22 46.58 -0.24
CA GLN A 774 -18.33 47.32 -1.13
C GLN A 774 -18.75 47.12 -2.59
N ALA A 775 -19.01 48.23 -3.29
CA ALA A 775 -19.55 48.21 -4.66
C ALA A 775 -18.62 47.47 -5.63
N GLY A 776 -19.21 46.60 -6.45
CA GLY A 776 -18.52 45.82 -7.47
C GLY A 776 -17.64 44.69 -6.92
N VAL A 777 -17.70 44.38 -5.61
CA VAL A 777 -17.04 43.19 -5.06
C VAL A 777 -17.87 41.96 -5.41
N THR A 778 -17.27 41.04 -6.17
CA THR A 778 -17.92 39.82 -6.64
C THR A 778 -17.48 38.61 -5.80
N MET A 779 -18.32 37.60 -5.74
CA MET A 779 -17.97 36.29 -5.19
C MET A 779 -17.51 35.37 -6.32
N GLU A 780 -16.29 34.86 -6.25
CA GLU A 780 -15.80 33.84 -7.18
C GLU A 780 -15.90 32.46 -6.55
N ILE A 781 -16.84 31.67 -7.05
CA ILE A 781 -17.18 30.38 -6.49
C ILE A 781 -16.05 29.36 -6.71
N SER A 782 -15.67 28.65 -5.65
CA SER A 782 -14.81 27.48 -5.72
C SER A 782 -15.59 26.20 -5.50
N ARG A 783 -16.73 26.22 -4.80
CA ARG A 783 -17.62 25.06 -4.67
C ARG A 783 -19.05 25.51 -4.42
N LEU A 784 -20.02 24.88 -5.08
CA LEU A 784 -21.44 25.19 -4.91
C LEU A 784 -22.27 23.91 -4.86
N ASP A 785 -23.08 23.77 -3.81
CA ASP A 785 -23.98 22.65 -3.64
C ASP A 785 -25.31 23.14 -3.03
N ALA A 786 -26.42 22.45 -3.34
CA ALA A 786 -27.73 22.76 -2.78
C ALA A 786 -28.52 21.49 -2.47
N TRP A 787 -29.28 21.50 -1.38
CA TRP A 787 -30.01 20.37 -0.85
C TRP A 787 -31.37 20.77 -0.29
N PHE A 788 -32.28 19.80 -0.26
CA PHE A 788 -33.42 19.80 0.65
C PHE A 788 -32.93 19.39 2.04
N SER A 789 -33.40 20.08 3.08
CA SER A 789 -33.09 19.75 4.47
C SER A 789 -34.33 19.69 5.34
N SER A 790 -34.29 18.80 6.33
CA SER A 790 -35.33 18.63 7.34
C SER A 790 -35.28 19.78 8.35
N LYS A 791 -36.27 19.88 9.24
CA LYS A 791 -36.32 20.94 10.27
C LYS A 791 -35.12 20.92 11.22
N ASP A 792 -34.60 19.75 11.56
CA ASP A 792 -33.41 19.54 12.39
C ASP A 792 -32.08 19.78 11.64
N GLY A 793 -32.13 20.05 10.34
CA GLY A 793 -30.95 20.39 9.53
C GLY A 793 -30.23 19.18 8.93
N SER A 794 -30.89 18.01 8.87
CA SER A 794 -30.36 16.86 8.14
C SER A 794 -30.62 17.05 6.64
N LEU A 795 -29.63 16.76 5.79
CA LEU A 795 -29.75 16.90 4.34
C LEU A 795 -30.43 15.65 3.76
N GLU A 796 -31.51 15.83 3.00
CA GLU A 796 -32.33 14.74 2.47
C GLU A 796 -31.98 14.37 1.03
N GLY A 797 -31.86 15.37 0.13
CA GLY A 797 -31.61 15.15 -1.29
C GLY A 797 -31.11 16.40 -2.00
N PRO A 798 -30.51 16.29 -3.21
CA PRO A 798 -29.99 17.44 -3.94
C PRO A 798 -31.13 18.32 -4.47
N ALA A 799 -31.03 19.63 -4.26
CA ALA A 799 -31.98 20.62 -4.79
C ALA A 799 -31.40 21.29 -6.05
N THR A 800 -31.29 20.51 -7.14
CA THR A 800 -30.56 20.95 -8.33
C THR A 800 -31.21 22.14 -9.04
N TYR A 801 -32.52 22.30 -8.88
CA TYR A 801 -33.29 23.46 -9.31
C TYR A 801 -32.65 24.80 -8.88
N ILE A 802 -32.17 24.90 -7.64
CA ILE A 802 -31.62 26.14 -7.10
C ILE A 802 -30.37 26.54 -7.88
N VAL A 803 -29.45 25.60 -8.09
CA VAL A 803 -28.18 25.85 -8.79
C VAL A 803 -28.40 26.08 -10.29
N ARG A 804 -29.30 25.33 -10.94
CA ARG A 804 -29.66 25.52 -12.35
C ARG A 804 -30.27 26.91 -12.58
N GLY A 805 -31.21 27.29 -11.73
CA GLY A 805 -31.85 28.61 -11.79
C GLY A 805 -30.92 29.77 -11.45
N LEU A 806 -30.01 29.58 -10.49
CA LEU A 806 -28.91 30.51 -10.21
C LEU A 806 -28.00 30.70 -11.44
N CYS A 807 -27.62 29.61 -12.11
CA CYS A 807 -26.88 29.68 -13.37
C CYS A 807 -27.66 30.44 -14.43
N ARG A 808 -28.98 30.26 -14.55
CA ARG A 808 -29.84 31.05 -15.45
C ARG A 808 -29.85 32.54 -15.11
N ARG A 809 -30.02 32.90 -13.83
CA ARG A 809 -29.99 34.29 -13.35
C ARG A 809 -28.67 35.00 -13.64
N CYS A 810 -27.56 34.26 -13.69
CA CYS A 810 -26.23 34.80 -13.93
C CYS A 810 -25.86 34.80 -15.42
N CYS A 811 -26.05 33.68 -16.11
CA CYS A 811 -25.53 33.44 -17.46
C CYS A 811 -26.41 34.03 -18.56
N ILE A 812 -27.75 33.95 -18.47
CA ILE A 812 -28.63 34.44 -19.55
C ILE A 812 -28.54 35.96 -19.71
N PRO A 813 -28.64 36.79 -18.65
CA PRO A 813 -28.45 38.23 -18.77
C PRO A 813 -27.08 38.58 -19.36
N GLU A 814 -26.04 37.85 -18.96
CA GLU A 814 -24.68 38.10 -19.43
C GLU A 814 -24.49 37.74 -20.91
N VAL A 815 -25.09 36.65 -21.40
CA VAL A 815 -25.13 36.34 -22.84
C VAL A 815 -25.84 37.44 -23.62
N ILE A 816 -26.95 37.96 -23.10
CA ILE A 816 -27.69 39.05 -23.76
C ILE A 816 -26.87 40.35 -23.77
N LEU A 817 -26.21 40.71 -22.67
CA LEU A 817 -25.35 41.89 -22.60
C LEU A 817 -24.16 41.79 -23.57
N ARG A 818 -23.58 40.59 -23.71
CA ARG A 818 -22.55 40.32 -24.72
C ARG A 818 -23.08 40.47 -26.14
N CYS A 819 -24.28 39.98 -26.42
CA CYS A 819 -24.94 40.21 -27.71
C CYS A 819 -25.17 41.69 -27.99
N MET A 820 -25.63 42.46 -26.99
CA MET A 820 -25.82 43.91 -27.12
C MET A 820 -24.50 44.63 -27.42
N GLN A 821 -23.44 44.27 -26.71
CA GLN A 821 -22.10 44.81 -26.97
C GLN A 821 -21.60 44.52 -28.38
N VAL A 822 -21.80 43.29 -28.86
CA VAL A 822 -21.47 42.87 -30.24
C VAL A 822 -22.33 43.63 -31.26
N SER A 823 -23.62 43.83 -30.98
CA SER A 823 -24.52 44.61 -31.85
C SER A 823 -24.08 46.06 -31.99
N VAL A 824 -23.61 46.70 -30.91
CA VAL A 824 -23.04 48.06 -30.96
C VAL A 824 -21.82 48.10 -31.88
N SER A 825 -20.83 47.21 -31.71
CA SER A 825 -19.63 47.15 -32.57
C SER A 825 -19.97 46.89 -34.05
N LEU A 826 -20.98 46.05 -34.33
CA LEU A 826 -21.45 45.81 -35.70
C LEU A 826 -22.11 47.07 -36.31
N MET A 827 -22.88 47.83 -35.52
CA MET A 827 -23.47 49.08 -35.97
C MET A 827 -22.42 50.15 -36.23
N GLU A 828 -21.44 50.32 -35.33
CA GLU A 828 -20.29 51.22 -35.50
C GLU A 828 -19.49 50.89 -36.77
N SER A 829 -19.39 49.60 -37.09
CA SER A 829 -18.74 49.11 -38.32
C SER A 829 -19.60 49.23 -39.58
N GLY A 830 -20.80 49.84 -39.50
CA GLY A 830 -21.71 50.03 -40.64
C GLY A 830 -22.41 48.75 -41.12
N ASN A 831 -22.47 47.71 -40.28
CA ASN A 831 -23.07 46.40 -40.59
C ASN A 831 -24.26 46.11 -39.65
N PRO A 832 -25.40 46.83 -39.78
CA PRO A 832 -26.54 46.66 -38.90
C PRO A 832 -27.16 45.26 -39.01
N THR A 833 -27.60 44.69 -37.88
CA THR A 833 -28.21 43.35 -37.83
C THR A 833 -29.71 43.42 -37.50
N GLU A 834 -30.50 42.52 -38.11
CA GLU A 834 -31.94 42.40 -37.82
C GLU A 834 -32.22 41.75 -36.44
N SER A 835 -31.21 41.13 -35.84
CA SER A 835 -31.32 40.44 -34.54
C SER A 835 -31.36 41.39 -33.34
N HIS A 836 -30.97 42.65 -33.50
CA HIS A 836 -30.96 43.63 -32.40
C HIS A 836 -32.35 43.86 -31.82
N ASP A 837 -33.34 44.16 -32.67
CA ASP A 837 -34.72 44.38 -32.23
C ASP A 837 -35.32 43.12 -31.56
N GLN A 838 -34.89 41.94 -32.01
CA GLN A 838 -35.29 40.66 -31.41
C GLN A 838 -34.73 40.47 -29.99
N LEU A 839 -33.54 40.98 -29.67
CA LEU A 839 -33.00 40.96 -28.30
C LEU A 839 -33.86 41.81 -27.35
N ILE A 840 -34.32 42.97 -27.81
CA ILE A 840 -35.22 43.84 -27.04
C ILE A 840 -36.57 43.14 -26.80
N GLU A 841 -37.12 42.49 -27.83
CA GLU A 841 -38.36 41.70 -27.72
C GLU A 841 -38.18 40.51 -26.76
N LEU A 842 -37.05 39.79 -26.83
CA LEU A 842 -36.72 38.68 -25.94
C LEU A 842 -36.68 39.08 -24.47
N VAL A 843 -36.08 40.23 -24.15
CA VAL A 843 -36.01 40.73 -22.77
C VAL A 843 -37.37 41.25 -22.31
N SER A 844 -38.11 41.95 -23.16
CA SER A 844 -39.40 42.56 -22.80
C SER A 844 -40.59 41.59 -22.81
N SER A 845 -40.45 40.42 -23.44
CA SER A 845 -41.51 39.42 -23.51
C SER A 845 -41.81 38.78 -22.16
N LEU A 846 -43.09 38.78 -21.78
CA LEU A 846 -43.59 38.06 -20.61
C LEU A 846 -43.55 36.53 -20.81
N GLU A 847 -43.53 36.04 -22.05
CA GLU A 847 -43.50 34.61 -22.36
C GLU A 847 -42.12 33.99 -22.10
N THR A 848 -41.05 34.75 -22.29
CA THR A 848 -39.67 34.30 -22.07
C THR A 848 -39.25 34.44 -20.61
N GLY A 849 -39.81 35.41 -19.89
CA GLY A 849 -39.53 35.69 -18.48
C GLY A 849 -38.12 36.19 -18.20
N PHE A 850 -37.32 36.52 -19.24
CA PHE A 850 -35.92 36.90 -19.08
C PHE A 850 -35.73 38.17 -18.26
N ILE A 851 -36.65 39.13 -18.33
CA ILE A 851 -36.60 40.35 -17.51
C ILE A 851 -36.44 40.08 -16.01
N HIS A 852 -36.99 38.96 -15.51
CA HIS A 852 -36.92 38.58 -14.09
C HIS A 852 -35.55 38.02 -13.68
N LEU A 853 -34.69 37.67 -14.64
CA LEU A 853 -33.33 37.20 -14.41
C LEU A 853 -32.32 38.34 -14.29
N PHE A 854 -32.64 39.51 -14.88
CA PHE A 854 -31.79 40.70 -14.82
C PHE A 854 -31.80 41.30 -13.41
N SER A 855 -30.65 41.77 -12.99
CA SER A 855 -30.58 42.72 -11.88
C SER A 855 -30.89 44.13 -12.36
N GLN A 856 -31.09 45.05 -11.41
CA GLN A 856 -31.29 46.46 -11.73
C GLN A 856 -30.09 47.07 -12.46
N GLN A 857 -28.86 46.72 -12.06
CA GLN A 857 -27.65 47.25 -12.67
C GLN A 857 -27.40 46.65 -14.06
N GLN A 858 -27.62 45.36 -14.26
CA GLN A 858 -27.57 44.74 -15.59
C GLN A 858 -28.64 45.31 -16.53
N LEU A 859 -29.84 45.61 -16.03
CA LEU A 859 -30.88 46.25 -16.83
C LEU A 859 -30.50 47.69 -17.20
N GLN A 860 -29.84 48.42 -16.29
CA GLN A 860 -29.29 49.74 -16.60
C GLN A 860 -28.20 49.64 -17.68
N GLU A 861 -27.31 48.66 -17.58
CA GLU A 861 -26.27 48.42 -18.59
C GLU A 861 -26.88 48.05 -19.95
N PHE A 862 -27.89 47.18 -19.97
CA PHE A 862 -28.65 46.83 -21.17
C PHE A 862 -29.23 48.08 -21.87
N LEU A 863 -29.83 49.00 -21.10
CA LEU A 863 -30.35 50.26 -21.62
C LEU A 863 -29.26 51.22 -22.10
N LEU A 864 -28.05 51.17 -21.52
CA LEU A 864 -26.91 51.94 -21.99
C LEU A 864 -26.42 51.43 -23.35
N PHE A 865 -26.30 50.13 -23.55
CA PHE A 865 -25.97 49.57 -24.87
C PHE A 865 -27.05 49.89 -25.92
N GLU A 866 -28.32 49.84 -25.55
CA GLU A 866 -29.41 50.23 -26.47
C GLU A 866 -29.29 51.70 -26.90
N ARG A 867 -28.93 52.57 -25.95
CA ARG A 867 -28.68 53.99 -26.24
C ARG A 867 -27.48 54.15 -27.17
N GLU A 868 -26.37 53.46 -26.92
CA GLU A 868 -25.17 53.51 -27.76
C GLU A 868 -25.45 53.02 -29.18
N TYR A 869 -26.15 51.89 -29.31
CA TYR A 869 -26.57 51.35 -30.60
C TYR A 869 -27.44 52.36 -31.38
N SER A 870 -28.41 52.98 -30.70
CA SER A 870 -29.27 54.00 -31.29
C SER A 870 -28.51 55.24 -31.76
N ILE A 871 -27.51 55.69 -31.00
CA ILE A 871 -26.63 56.81 -31.38
C ILE A 871 -25.84 56.45 -32.64
N CYS A 872 -25.17 55.29 -32.65
CA CYS A 872 -24.38 54.82 -33.81
C CYS A 872 -25.25 54.68 -35.06
N LYS A 873 -26.50 54.20 -34.90
CA LYS A 873 -27.47 54.10 -35.99
C LYS A 873 -27.86 55.47 -36.55
N MET A 874 -28.01 56.48 -35.71
CA MET A 874 -28.30 57.85 -36.14
C MET A 874 -27.11 58.48 -36.86
N GLU A 875 -25.89 58.29 -36.35
CA GLU A 875 -24.65 58.78 -36.97
C GLU A 875 -24.44 58.16 -38.36
N LEU A 876 -24.64 56.85 -38.49
CA LEU A 876 -24.57 56.15 -39.78
C LEU A 876 -25.64 56.67 -40.77
N GLN A 877 -26.85 56.97 -40.30
CA GLN A 877 -27.90 57.56 -41.14
C GLN A 877 -27.56 58.99 -41.57
N GLU A 878 -26.94 59.79 -40.71
CA GLU A 878 -26.46 61.13 -41.06
C GLU A 878 -25.34 61.05 -42.11
N GLU A 879 -24.35 60.17 -41.93
CA GLU A 879 -23.27 59.93 -42.90
C GLU A 879 -23.78 59.44 -44.26
N LEU A 880 -24.82 58.59 -44.29
CA LEU A 880 -25.45 58.12 -45.53
C LEU A 880 -26.35 59.18 -46.19
N SER A 881 -26.73 60.23 -45.46
CA SER A 881 -27.59 61.33 -45.94
C SER A 881 -26.82 62.55 -46.46
N LEU A 882 -25.53 62.65 -46.11
CA LEU A 882 -24.54 63.61 -46.62
C LEU A 882 -23.89 63.10 -47.91
#